data_AF-A0A7W9X6Y6-F1
#
_entry.id   AF-A0A7W9X6Y6-F1
#
_cell.length_a   1.000
_cell.length_b   1.000
_cell.length_c   1.000
_cell.angle_alpha   90.00
_cell.angle_beta   90.00
_cell.angle_gamma   90.00
#
_symmetry.space_group_name_H-M   'P 1'
#
loop_
_entity.id
_entity.type
_entity.pdbx_description
1 polymer ?
#
loop_
_entity_poly.entity_id
_entity_poly.type
_entity_poly.pdbx_seq_one_letter_code
_entity_poly.pdbx_strand_id
1 'polypeptide(L)'
;MAATSKFTPNSFFFTDPTALTQTAAQAFGPVSEDIYRLTSKFSFSADTDAFAICTGVVLVQPQTGNSGLVNLILRPFKQPITGFNIKYFVYRGLNVGDFFDGSNVIPASEDASDFINKINASFTAYYLSTGTTPPAFLASFIGFDPINQPATTLISDLFFKVTGGTETAQTAFELPLIAAGASLGTFASGECGLDIVLDYGDYKLPTPNDQFVFDLNYARAAEAKIDITNVSDDFQQSLLKEQIFQFLDAAAFYGFHVANGTVNLNNDGTATAKTGEDIYNSIIQNFNTKNSLYLYIQSDRTRSYNFYGNYNISDSDDNCLLTGFSADALSEQGYETNGWPVIILATTQSTSDPNIILYIQFVTDNNDNTVLYGQVGQIINAQGNNFSGPDDLQQDADDSGSQPNLTKIFQLSNPAVGTGGSKNYAASFNIIIYEGVQYDYVTQGTDSEGNPTTTTATSYYFDDIFDELNATAALNANDTSTYSSISLQRIKLINHISNNVQKGISAVQTRIVNDVLTTGDTTTPTVNRTIYISQSVNVFNNVVSVNNTISSDTQTTPSVSGSLDGSDTFQLPSAAYYNITQFTDNDNVINGVNVNSMDNTIPAMIILGIIKAENDQLLALIATNSSLLNVRIFLIPLFQQGNQLVSTEGILYQKYNVGIVGEDNTGTLQLKLTDSSIVVYSLDNRFYYSSAFSEYIQSDNSISSLALDLDISL
;
A
#
# COMPACT_ATOMS: atom_id res chain seq x y z
N MET A 1 25.34 -3.75 16.66
CA MET A 1 24.27 -4.73 16.93
C MET A 1 23.62 -5.02 15.59
N ALA A 2 23.58 -6.27 15.13
CA ALA A 2 22.86 -6.60 13.90
C ALA A 2 21.37 -6.34 14.16
N ALA A 3 20.77 -5.39 13.44
CA ALA A 3 19.33 -5.22 13.48
C ALA A 3 18.68 -6.52 12.98
N THR A 4 17.91 -7.17 13.85
CA THR A 4 17.04 -8.29 13.46
C THR A 4 16.06 -7.80 12.39
N SER A 5 15.97 -8.51 11.26
CA SER A 5 15.02 -8.22 10.19
C SER A 5 13.60 -8.10 10.75
N LYS A 6 12.89 -7.03 10.35
CA LYS A 6 11.50 -6.70 10.76
C LYS A 6 10.50 -7.77 10.34
N PHE A 7 10.81 -8.53 9.30
CA PHE A 7 9.90 -9.49 8.67
C PHE A 7 10.25 -10.90 9.12
N THR A 8 9.25 -11.76 9.32
CA THR A 8 9.46 -13.20 9.54
C THR A 8 8.59 -13.98 8.54
N PRO A 9 9.05 -14.11 7.28
CA PRO A 9 8.21 -14.63 6.23
C PRO A 9 8.08 -16.16 6.34
N ASN A 10 6.86 -16.66 6.19
CA ASN A 10 6.53 -18.08 6.25
C ASN A 10 5.45 -18.44 5.22
N SER A 11 5.81 -19.30 4.28
CA SER A 11 4.95 -19.70 3.17
C SER A 11 5.12 -21.17 2.81
N PHE A 12 4.22 -21.70 2.00
CA PHE A 12 4.44 -22.93 1.24
C PHE A 12 4.90 -22.56 -0.17
N PHE A 13 5.75 -23.41 -0.75
CA PHE A 13 6.04 -23.30 -2.17
C PHE A 13 4.84 -23.79 -2.98
N PHE A 14 4.66 -23.24 -4.17
CA PHE A 14 3.42 -23.38 -4.94
C PHE A 14 3.33 -24.67 -5.77
N THR A 15 4.39 -25.45 -5.88
CA THR A 15 4.48 -26.66 -6.74
C THR A 15 5.69 -27.53 -6.35
N ASP A 16 6.01 -28.58 -7.13
CA ASP A 16 7.29 -29.29 -7.03
C ASP A 16 8.40 -28.48 -7.73
N PRO A 17 9.42 -27.99 -6.99
CA PRO A 17 10.50 -27.21 -7.61
C PRO A 17 11.34 -28.02 -8.60
N THR A 18 11.39 -29.35 -8.48
CA THR A 18 12.23 -30.21 -9.33
C THR A 18 11.63 -30.43 -10.71
N ALA A 19 10.31 -30.33 -10.85
CA ALA A 19 9.59 -30.42 -12.12
C ALA A 19 9.61 -29.08 -12.89
N LEU A 20 9.80 -27.97 -12.18
CA LEU A 20 9.76 -26.63 -12.74
C LEU A 20 11.00 -26.32 -13.58
N THR A 21 10.79 -25.80 -14.78
CA THR A 21 11.84 -25.21 -15.61
C THR A 21 11.46 -23.81 -16.07
N GLN A 22 12.44 -22.90 -16.18
CA GLN A 22 12.19 -21.54 -16.68
C GLN A 22 13.30 -21.11 -17.65
N THR A 23 12.90 -20.61 -18.82
CA THR A 23 13.78 -19.95 -19.79
C THR A 23 13.90 -18.46 -19.51
N ALA A 24 14.92 -17.78 -20.06
CA ALA A 24 15.06 -16.33 -19.91
C ALA A 24 13.84 -15.56 -20.45
N ALA A 25 13.24 -16.04 -21.54
CA ALA A 25 12.06 -15.43 -22.14
C ALA A 25 10.79 -15.57 -21.29
N GLN A 26 10.82 -16.36 -20.21
CA GLN A 26 9.70 -16.58 -19.28
C GLN A 26 9.86 -15.80 -17.97
N ALA A 27 11.01 -15.16 -17.76
CA ALA A 27 11.31 -14.42 -16.54
C ALA A 27 10.36 -13.21 -16.33
N PHE A 28 10.07 -12.91 -15.06
CA PHE A 28 9.45 -11.65 -14.66
C PHE A 28 10.42 -10.48 -14.93
N GLY A 29 9.90 -9.34 -15.38
CA GLY A 29 10.71 -8.15 -15.62
C GLY A 29 10.57 -7.56 -17.03
N PRO A 30 11.44 -6.60 -17.38
CA PRO A 30 11.46 -5.98 -18.70
C PRO A 30 11.72 -7.00 -19.80
N VAL A 31 10.85 -7.02 -20.82
CA VAL A 31 11.04 -7.75 -22.08
C VAL A 31 11.66 -6.81 -23.12
N SER A 32 11.26 -5.55 -23.12
CA SER A 32 11.81 -4.43 -23.88
C SER A 32 11.56 -3.12 -23.12
N GLU A 33 11.89 -1.97 -23.71
CA GLU A 33 11.53 -0.64 -23.18
C GLU A 33 10.03 -0.39 -23.07
N ASP A 34 9.24 -1.10 -23.89
CA ASP A 34 7.79 -0.93 -23.99
C ASP A 34 6.97 -2.08 -23.40
N ILE A 35 7.61 -3.21 -23.06
CA ILE A 35 6.92 -4.38 -22.54
C ILE A 35 7.55 -4.86 -21.25
N TYR A 36 6.75 -4.95 -20.19
CA TYR A 36 7.11 -5.56 -18.91
C TYR A 36 6.24 -6.77 -18.63
N ARG A 37 6.86 -7.90 -18.28
CA ARG A 37 6.13 -9.11 -17.89
C ARG A 37 5.88 -9.12 -16.39
N LEU A 38 4.61 -9.23 -16.02
CA LEU A 38 4.14 -9.29 -14.62
C LEU A 38 3.98 -10.73 -14.11
N THR A 39 3.82 -11.70 -15.00
CA THR A 39 3.75 -13.13 -14.66
C THR A 39 5.13 -13.78 -14.64
N SER A 40 5.52 -14.42 -13.53
CA SER A 40 6.66 -15.34 -13.53
C SER A 40 6.23 -16.64 -14.20
N LYS A 41 6.60 -16.82 -15.48
CA LYS A 41 6.21 -18.01 -16.27
C LYS A 41 7.18 -19.16 -16.09
N PHE A 42 6.71 -20.38 -16.28
CA PHE A 42 7.52 -21.59 -16.19
C PHE A 42 6.92 -22.71 -17.02
N SER A 43 7.63 -23.82 -17.14
CA SER A 43 7.17 -24.98 -17.88
C SER A 43 7.37 -26.30 -17.14
N PHE A 44 6.41 -27.20 -17.33
CA PHE A 44 6.45 -28.58 -16.84
C PHE A 44 6.43 -29.57 -18.01
N SER A 45 7.13 -30.69 -17.84
CA SER A 45 7.12 -31.79 -18.83
C SER A 45 5.88 -32.68 -18.70
N ALA A 46 5.26 -32.72 -17.53
CA ALA A 46 4.04 -33.46 -17.21
C ALA A 46 3.17 -32.61 -16.27
N ASP A 47 1.92 -33.01 -16.10
CA ASP A 47 1.03 -32.37 -15.13
C ASP A 47 1.65 -32.44 -13.72
N THR A 48 1.65 -31.32 -13.00
CA THR A 48 2.37 -31.18 -11.73
C THR A 48 1.48 -30.50 -10.70
N ASP A 49 1.47 -31.00 -9.47
CA ASP A 49 0.62 -30.46 -8.41
C ASP A 49 0.88 -28.98 -8.13
N ALA A 50 -0.22 -28.26 -7.88
CA ALA A 50 -0.24 -26.89 -7.39
C ALA A 50 -0.68 -26.87 -5.93
N PHE A 51 0.02 -26.10 -5.10
CA PHE A 51 -0.24 -25.99 -3.66
C PHE A 51 -0.56 -24.56 -3.24
N ALA A 52 -1.44 -24.42 -2.25
CA ALA A 52 -1.77 -23.13 -1.65
C ALA A 52 -0.57 -22.52 -0.90
N ILE A 53 -0.08 -21.37 -1.35
CA ILE A 53 1.09 -20.69 -0.75
C ILE A 53 0.83 -20.30 0.71
N CYS A 54 -0.40 -19.89 1.00
CA CYS A 54 -0.86 -19.54 2.34
C CYS A 54 -2.34 -19.93 2.51
N THR A 55 -2.86 -19.74 3.72
CA THR A 55 -4.30 -19.93 3.96
C THR A 55 -5.04 -18.78 3.30
N GLY A 56 -6.02 -19.07 2.45
CA GLY A 56 -6.68 -18.04 1.64
C GLY A 56 -8.02 -18.47 1.05
N VAL A 57 -8.75 -17.51 0.53
CA VAL A 57 -10.03 -17.70 -0.16
C VAL A 57 -9.75 -17.84 -1.65
N VAL A 58 -10.37 -18.82 -2.30
CA VAL A 58 -10.05 -19.21 -3.67
C VAL A 58 -11.20 -18.89 -4.61
N LEU A 59 -10.87 -18.29 -5.76
CA LEU A 59 -11.75 -18.05 -6.91
C LEU A 59 -11.17 -18.76 -8.14
N VAL A 60 -12.00 -19.49 -8.90
CA VAL A 60 -11.60 -20.15 -10.15
C VAL A 60 -12.18 -19.41 -11.36
N GLN A 61 -11.37 -19.17 -12.38
CA GLN A 61 -11.75 -18.49 -13.63
C GLN A 61 -11.22 -19.26 -14.84
N PRO A 62 -11.93 -19.28 -15.98
CA PRO A 62 -11.39 -19.90 -17.20
C PRO A 62 -10.18 -19.15 -17.73
N GLN A 63 -9.26 -19.87 -18.39
CA GLN A 63 -8.15 -19.22 -19.09
C GLN A 63 -8.56 -18.83 -20.51
N THR A 64 -8.42 -17.55 -20.85
CA THR A 64 -8.63 -17.03 -22.20
C THR A 64 -7.67 -17.70 -23.19
N GLY A 65 -8.21 -18.20 -24.29
CA GLY A 65 -7.44 -18.87 -25.34
C GLY A 65 -7.24 -20.37 -25.16
N ASN A 66 -7.61 -20.96 -24.01
CA ASN A 66 -7.55 -22.41 -23.80
C ASN A 66 -8.68 -22.92 -22.89
N SER A 67 -9.67 -23.61 -23.47
CA SER A 67 -10.81 -24.16 -22.73
C SER A 67 -10.48 -25.37 -21.83
N GLY A 68 -9.28 -25.94 -21.99
CA GLY A 68 -8.78 -27.01 -21.13
C GLY A 68 -8.11 -26.51 -19.85
N LEU A 69 -8.00 -25.18 -19.67
CA LEU A 69 -7.28 -24.59 -18.55
C LEU A 69 -8.12 -23.58 -17.76
N VAL A 70 -7.80 -23.47 -16.48
CA VAL A 70 -8.31 -22.44 -15.56
C VAL A 70 -7.15 -21.68 -14.92
N ASN A 71 -7.46 -20.47 -14.48
CA ASN A 71 -6.64 -19.71 -13.55
C ASN A 71 -7.32 -19.72 -12.18
N LEU A 72 -6.51 -19.87 -11.13
CA LEU A 72 -6.96 -19.86 -9.74
C LEU A 72 -6.39 -18.63 -9.05
N ILE A 73 -7.28 -17.84 -8.44
CA ILE A 73 -6.95 -16.63 -7.70
C ILE A 73 -7.12 -16.93 -6.22
N LEU A 74 -6.03 -16.86 -5.46
CA LEU A 74 -6.01 -17.05 -4.01
C LEU A 74 -5.81 -15.67 -3.35
N ARG A 75 -6.83 -15.21 -2.62
CA ARG A 75 -6.73 -14.04 -1.74
C ARG A 75 -6.28 -14.50 -0.35
N PRO A 76 -5.12 -14.06 0.18
CA PRO A 76 -4.67 -14.45 1.51
C PRO A 76 -5.70 -14.10 2.59
N PHE A 77 -6.02 -15.07 3.43
CA PHE A 77 -6.73 -14.85 4.69
C PHE A 77 -5.71 -14.65 5.83
N LYS A 78 -4.58 -15.36 5.75
CA LYS A 78 -3.40 -15.16 6.58
C LYS A 78 -2.23 -14.75 5.70
N GLN A 79 -1.71 -13.54 5.92
CA GLN A 79 -0.58 -13.01 5.17
C GLN A 79 0.69 -13.87 5.40
N PRO A 80 1.43 -14.24 4.35
CA PRO A 80 2.67 -15.01 4.47
C PRO A 80 3.85 -14.18 5.00
N ILE A 81 3.76 -12.85 4.92
CA ILE A 81 4.78 -11.91 5.39
C ILE A 81 4.08 -10.84 6.24
N THR A 82 4.26 -10.88 7.56
CA THR A 82 3.68 -9.85 8.45
C THR A 82 4.29 -8.48 8.15
N GLY A 83 3.45 -7.47 7.91
CA GLY A 83 3.87 -6.11 7.59
C GLY A 83 4.22 -5.86 6.11
N PHE A 84 4.02 -6.85 5.24
CA PHE A 84 4.11 -6.71 3.79
C PHE A 84 2.99 -7.54 3.14
N ASN A 85 1.91 -6.87 2.76
CA ASN A 85 0.67 -7.54 2.42
C ASN A 85 0.60 -7.93 0.93
N ILE A 86 0.15 -9.15 0.68
CA ILE A 86 -0.15 -9.70 -0.64
C ILE A 86 -1.67 -9.67 -0.84
N LYS A 87 -2.10 -9.12 -1.97
CA LYS A 87 -3.51 -9.02 -2.36
C LYS A 87 -3.99 -10.34 -2.97
N TYR A 88 -3.26 -10.85 -3.95
CA TYR A 88 -3.59 -12.09 -4.66
C TYR A 88 -2.33 -12.89 -5.02
N PHE A 89 -2.47 -14.21 -4.98
CA PHE A 89 -1.65 -15.13 -5.75
C PHE A 89 -2.49 -15.65 -6.92
N VAL A 90 -2.03 -15.48 -8.15
CA VAL A 90 -2.74 -15.96 -9.35
C VAL A 90 -1.96 -17.10 -9.99
N TYR A 91 -2.52 -18.30 -9.91
CA TYR A 91 -1.99 -19.51 -10.54
C TYR A 91 -2.58 -19.58 -11.95
N ARG A 92 -1.71 -19.60 -12.97
CA ARG A 92 -2.12 -19.62 -14.38
C ARG A 92 -1.83 -20.97 -15.02
N GLY A 93 -2.83 -21.56 -15.68
CA GLY A 93 -2.68 -22.80 -16.44
C GLY A 93 -2.91 -24.10 -15.66
N LEU A 94 -3.93 -24.15 -14.80
CA LEU A 94 -4.34 -25.40 -14.13
C LEU A 94 -5.31 -26.20 -15.01
N ASN A 95 -5.29 -27.53 -14.94
CA ASN A 95 -6.15 -28.41 -15.72
C ASN A 95 -7.63 -28.27 -15.32
N VAL A 96 -8.53 -28.01 -16.30
CA VAL A 96 -10.00 -27.92 -16.06
C VAL A 96 -10.55 -29.21 -15.44
N GLY A 97 -10.01 -30.36 -15.84
CA GLY A 97 -10.48 -31.69 -15.44
C GLY A 97 -10.30 -31.99 -13.96
N ASP A 98 -9.41 -31.25 -13.28
CA ASP A 98 -9.20 -31.37 -11.83
C ASP A 98 -10.29 -30.66 -11.03
N PHE A 99 -11.12 -29.86 -11.69
CA PHE A 99 -12.17 -29.06 -11.04
C PHE A 99 -13.57 -29.45 -11.49
N PHE A 100 -13.76 -29.72 -12.80
CA PHE A 100 -15.09 -29.79 -13.39
C PHE A 100 -15.31 -31.00 -14.30
N ASP A 101 -16.53 -31.55 -14.24
CA ASP A 101 -17.11 -32.44 -15.25
C ASP A 101 -18.38 -31.77 -15.83
N GLY A 102 -18.23 -31.20 -17.03
CA GLY A 102 -19.24 -30.35 -17.63
C GLY A 102 -19.48 -29.07 -16.81
N SER A 103 -20.71 -28.88 -16.33
CA SER A 103 -21.09 -27.73 -15.49
C SER A 103 -20.96 -28.00 -13.99
N ASN A 104 -20.56 -29.21 -13.59
CA ASN A 104 -20.50 -29.61 -12.20
C ASN A 104 -19.07 -29.61 -11.69
N VAL A 105 -18.90 -29.30 -10.41
CA VAL A 105 -17.67 -29.61 -9.68
C VAL A 105 -17.53 -31.13 -9.60
N ILE A 106 -16.32 -31.64 -9.82
CA ILE A 106 -16.06 -33.08 -9.71
C ILE A 106 -16.30 -33.58 -8.27
N PRO A 107 -16.72 -34.84 -8.08
CA PRO A 107 -16.96 -35.39 -6.76
C PRO A 107 -15.65 -35.54 -5.97
N ALA A 108 -15.75 -35.49 -4.64
CA ALA A 108 -14.65 -35.84 -3.75
C ALA A 108 -14.19 -37.30 -3.98
N SER A 109 -12.88 -37.54 -3.98
CA SER A 109 -12.26 -38.84 -4.13
C SER A 109 -10.85 -38.84 -3.53
N GLU A 110 -10.23 -40.02 -3.40
CA GLU A 110 -8.83 -40.14 -2.94
C GLU A 110 -7.83 -39.53 -3.94
N ASP A 111 -8.18 -39.48 -5.23
CA ASP A 111 -7.36 -38.92 -6.30
C ASP A 111 -7.63 -37.42 -6.54
N ALA A 112 -8.66 -36.84 -5.91
CA ALA A 112 -9.00 -35.44 -6.03
C ALA A 112 -8.13 -34.56 -5.13
N SER A 113 -7.96 -33.29 -5.50
CA SER A 113 -7.19 -32.33 -4.70
C SER A 113 -7.85 -32.07 -3.33
N ASP A 114 -7.04 -31.63 -2.36
CA ASP A 114 -7.51 -31.20 -1.04
C ASP A 114 -8.58 -30.11 -1.17
N PHE A 115 -8.42 -29.23 -2.15
CA PHE A 115 -9.41 -28.22 -2.49
C PHE A 115 -10.76 -28.83 -2.84
N ILE A 116 -10.81 -29.74 -3.83
CA ILE A 116 -12.04 -30.40 -4.26
C ILE A 116 -12.69 -31.17 -3.11
N ASN A 117 -11.89 -31.92 -2.37
CA ASN A 117 -12.37 -32.71 -1.23
C ASN A 117 -12.98 -31.81 -0.14
N LYS A 118 -12.32 -30.68 0.18
CA LYS A 118 -12.79 -29.74 1.18
C LYS A 118 -14.09 -29.04 0.77
N ILE A 119 -14.20 -28.57 -0.47
CA ILE A 119 -15.39 -27.83 -0.92
C ILE A 119 -16.60 -28.74 -1.02
N ASN A 120 -16.43 -29.98 -1.50
CA ASN A 120 -17.52 -30.97 -1.55
C ASN A 120 -18.03 -31.32 -0.15
N ALA A 121 -17.11 -31.52 0.80
CA ALA A 121 -17.46 -31.77 2.19
C ALA A 121 -18.21 -30.58 2.81
N SER A 122 -17.75 -29.35 2.57
CA SER A 122 -18.37 -28.13 3.09
C SER A 122 -19.76 -27.90 2.51
N PHE A 123 -19.92 -28.07 1.19
CA PHE A 123 -21.18 -27.97 0.49
C PHE A 123 -22.19 -28.99 1.03
N THR A 124 -21.78 -30.25 1.13
CA THR A 124 -22.63 -31.32 1.68
C THR A 124 -23.04 -31.04 3.13
N ALA A 125 -22.10 -30.64 3.97
CA ALA A 125 -22.37 -30.32 5.37
C ALA A 125 -23.38 -29.18 5.54
N TYR A 126 -23.30 -28.14 4.70
CA TYR A 126 -24.25 -27.02 4.73
C TYR A 126 -25.69 -27.49 4.47
N TYR A 127 -25.95 -28.21 3.37
CA TYR A 127 -27.30 -28.66 3.03
C TYR A 127 -27.84 -29.69 4.04
N LEU A 128 -27.00 -30.61 4.53
CA LEU A 128 -27.41 -31.53 5.59
C LEU A 128 -27.75 -30.81 6.90
N SER A 129 -27.04 -29.73 7.25
CA SER A 129 -27.33 -28.94 8.44
C SER A 129 -28.68 -28.20 8.37
N THR A 130 -29.16 -27.92 7.15
CA THR A 130 -30.48 -27.31 6.91
C THR A 130 -31.59 -28.36 6.71
N GLY A 131 -31.28 -29.66 6.79
CA GLY A 131 -32.23 -30.75 6.59
C GLY A 131 -32.65 -30.95 5.12
N THR A 132 -31.88 -30.42 4.17
CA THR A 132 -32.16 -30.51 2.74
C THR A 132 -31.17 -31.44 2.04
N THR A 133 -31.61 -32.05 0.94
CA THR A 133 -30.70 -32.84 0.10
C THR A 133 -29.81 -31.87 -0.70
N PRO A 134 -28.48 -32.06 -0.70
CA PRO A 134 -27.59 -31.23 -1.50
C PRO A 134 -28.00 -31.27 -2.98
N PRO A 135 -28.17 -30.11 -3.65
CA PRO A 135 -28.37 -30.06 -5.09
C PRO A 135 -27.06 -30.40 -5.82
N ALA A 136 -27.09 -30.38 -7.16
CA ALA A 136 -25.86 -30.49 -7.93
C ALA A 136 -24.89 -29.35 -7.58
N PHE A 137 -23.62 -29.68 -7.33
CA PHE A 137 -22.60 -28.70 -7.03
C PHE A 137 -22.08 -28.11 -8.35
N LEU A 138 -22.59 -26.95 -8.74
CA LEU A 138 -22.27 -26.30 -10.01
C LEU A 138 -20.92 -25.55 -9.95
N ALA A 139 -20.24 -25.47 -11.09
CA ALA A 139 -18.98 -24.73 -11.24
C ALA A 139 -19.11 -23.23 -10.89
N SER A 140 -20.29 -22.65 -11.13
CA SER A 140 -20.62 -21.27 -10.76
C SER A 140 -20.54 -21.03 -9.25
N PHE A 141 -20.72 -22.06 -8.42
CA PHE A 141 -20.60 -21.94 -6.96
C PHE A 141 -19.17 -21.77 -6.44
N ILE A 142 -18.16 -21.91 -7.30
CA ILE A 142 -16.77 -21.53 -6.98
C ILE A 142 -16.24 -20.44 -7.91
N GLY A 143 -17.18 -19.70 -8.51
CA GLY A 143 -16.93 -18.52 -9.34
C GLY A 143 -16.65 -18.80 -10.81
N PHE A 144 -16.67 -20.05 -11.29
CA PHE A 144 -16.53 -20.36 -12.70
C PHE A 144 -17.87 -20.19 -13.44
N ASP A 145 -18.16 -18.96 -13.89
CA ASP A 145 -19.36 -18.64 -14.67
C ASP A 145 -19.07 -17.63 -15.80
N PRO A 146 -18.34 -18.04 -16.87
CA PRO A 146 -17.98 -17.13 -17.95
C PRO A 146 -19.18 -16.54 -18.71
N ILE A 147 -20.36 -17.16 -18.63
CA ILE A 147 -21.56 -16.70 -19.34
C ILE A 147 -22.13 -15.45 -18.66
N ASN A 148 -22.17 -15.44 -17.32
CA ASN A 148 -22.77 -14.35 -16.55
C ASN A 148 -21.76 -13.36 -15.96
N GLN A 149 -20.45 -13.56 -16.19
CA GLN A 149 -19.38 -12.70 -15.68
C GLN A 149 -18.64 -11.98 -16.83
N PRO A 150 -19.01 -10.72 -17.13
CA PRO A 150 -18.30 -9.88 -18.09
C PRO A 150 -16.81 -9.76 -17.75
N ALA A 151 -15.96 -9.67 -18.77
CA ALA A 151 -14.51 -9.62 -18.55
C ALA A 151 -14.05 -8.35 -17.81
N THR A 152 -14.83 -7.27 -17.86
CA THR A 152 -14.57 -6.02 -17.12
C THR A 152 -14.99 -6.07 -15.64
N THR A 153 -15.54 -7.20 -15.17
CA THR A 153 -15.92 -7.36 -13.75
C THR A 153 -14.66 -7.30 -12.89
N LEU A 154 -14.66 -6.50 -11.81
CA LEU A 154 -13.52 -6.45 -10.90
C LEU A 154 -13.43 -7.73 -10.07
N ILE A 155 -12.21 -8.21 -9.83
CA ILE A 155 -11.96 -9.37 -8.96
C ILE A 155 -12.50 -9.07 -7.54
N SER A 156 -12.36 -7.82 -7.08
CA SER A 156 -12.86 -7.39 -5.77
C SER A 156 -14.39 -7.54 -5.63
N ASP A 157 -15.16 -7.35 -6.70
CA ASP A 157 -16.62 -7.55 -6.68
C ASP A 157 -17.03 -9.01 -6.44
N LEU A 158 -16.14 -9.95 -6.76
CA LEU A 158 -16.36 -11.38 -6.54
C LEU A 158 -15.93 -11.84 -5.15
N PHE A 159 -14.95 -11.17 -4.53
CA PHE A 159 -14.50 -11.47 -3.16
C PHE A 159 -15.29 -10.71 -2.09
N PHE A 160 -15.78 -9.50 -2.39
CA PHE A 160 -16.44 -8.60 -1.42
C PHE A 160 -17.89 -8.35 -1.80
N LYS A 161 -18.69 -9.41 -1.75
CA LYS A 161 -20.12 -9.34 -2.10
C LYS A 161 -20.91 -8.61 -1.01
N VAL A 162 -22.01 -7.98 -1.42
CA VAL A 162 -22.93 -7.33 -0.48
C VAL A 162 -23.66 -8.41 0.31
N THR A 163 -23.61 -8.31 1.65
CA THR A 163 -24.38 -9.17 2.54
C THR A 163 -25.79 -8.61 2.70
N GLY A 164 -26.83 -9.39 2.33
CA GLY A 164 -28.24 -9.06 2.59
C GLY A 164 -29.07 -8.55 1.39
N GLY A 165 -28.45 -8.30 0.24
CA GLY A 165 -29.14 -7.93 -1.01
C GLY A 165 -29.70 -9.12 -1.81
N THR A 166 -30.47 -8.85 -2.87
CA THR A 166 -30.83 -9.90 -3.85
C THR A 166 -29.59 -10.26 -4.66
N GLU A 167 -29.02 -11.43 -4.41
CA GLU A 167 -27.88 -11.93 -5.18
C GLU A 167 -28.24 -12.08 -6.67
N THR A 168 -27.34 -11.59 -7.54
CA THR A 168 -27.48 -11.81 -8.99
C THR A 168 -26.80 -13.12 -9.35
N ALA A 169 -27.20 -13.73 -10.48
CA ALA A 169 -26.57 -14.97 -10.95
C ALA A 169 -25.03 -14.85 -11.10
N GLN A 170 -24.53 -13.64 -11.38
CA GLN A 170 -23.10 -13.33 -11.49
C GLN A 170 -22.33 -13.54 -10.18
N THR A 171 -22.98 -13.37 -9.02
CA THR A 171 -22.36 -13.37 -7.69
C THR A 171 -23.03 -14.31 -6.68
N ALA A 172 -23.99 -15.14 -7.08
CA ALA A 172 -24.71 -16.06 -6.19
C ALA A 172 -23.87 -17.31 -5.81
N PHE A 173 -22.82 -17.10 -5.02
CA PHE A 173 -21.92 -18.16 -4.53
C PHE A 173 -21.11 -17.73 -3.31
N GLU A 174 -20.60 -18.69 -2.55
CA GLU A 174 -19.67 -18.43 -1.44
C GLU A 174 -18.30 -19.02 -1.77
N LEU A 175 -17.26 -18.18 -1.70
CA LEU A 175 -15.92 -18.62 -2.09
C LEU A 175 -15.26 -19.46 -0.98
N PRO A 176 -14.66 -20.60 -1.33
CA PRO A 176 -14.07 -21.51 -0.35
C PRO A 176 -12.75 -21.00 0.23
N LEU A 177 -12.60 -21.17 1.55
CA LEU A 177 -11.32 -21.04 2.25
C LEU A 177 -10.49 -22.32 2.08
N ILE A 178 -9.20 -22.22 1.79
CA ILE A 178 -8.25 -23.34 1.71
C ILE A 178 -7.11 -23.16 2.72
N ALA A 179 -6.59 -24.27 3.25
CA ALA A 179 -5.45 -24.25 4.17
C ALA A 179 -4.14 -24.07 3.40
N ALA A 180 -3.12 -23.50 4.06
CA ALA A 180 -1.78 -23.42 3.48
C ALA A 180 -1.22 -24.83 3.22
N GLY A 181 -0.55 -25.01 2.08
CA GLY A 181 0.07 -26.27 1.66
C GLY A 181 -0.88 -27.31 1.07
N ALA A 182 -2.19 -27.07 1.11
CA ALA A 182 -3.18 -27.97 0.53
C ALA A 182 -3.06 -28.03 -1.00
N SER A 183 -3.27 -29.19 -1.61
CA SER A 183 -3.30 -29.34 -3.06
C SER A 183 -4.54 -28.65 -3.65
N LEU A 184 -4.33 -27.90 -4.73
CA LEU A 184 -5.36 -27.12 -5.41
C LEU A 184 -5.90 -27.85 -6.65
N GLY A 185 -4.99 -28.51 -7.38
CA GLY A 185 -5.16 -29.17 -8.67
C GLY A 185 -3.77 -29.34 -9.28
N THR A 186 -3.69 -29.55 -10.59
CA THR A 186 -2.42 -29.68 -11.32
C THR A 186 -2.23 -28.56 -12.33
N PHE A 187 -1.02 -28.01 -12.39
CA PHE A 187 -0.54 -27.29 -13.55
C PHE A 187 -0.45 -28.23 -14.73
N ALA A 188 -0.93 -27.78 -15.89
CA ALA A 188 -0.86 -28.57 -17.11
C ALA A 188 0.58 -28.67 -17.63
N SER A 189 0.88 -29.80 -18.29
CA SER A 189 2.09 -29.93 -19.10
C SER A 189 2.20 -28.78 -20.12
N GLY A 190 3.40 -28.21 -20.25
CA GLY A 190 3.64 -27.02 -21.05
C GLY A 190 3.83 -25.77 -20.19
N GLU A 191 3.44 -24.62 -20.73
CA GLU A 191 3.70 -23.31 -20.13
C GLU A 191 2.59 -22.86 -19.18
N CYS A 192 2.98 -22.47 -17.98
CA CYS A 192 2.14 -22.00 -16.88
C CYS A 192 2.72 -20.70 -16.29
N GLY A 193 2.09 -20.14 -15.26
CA GLY A 193 2.61 -18.96 -14.58
C GLY A 193 2.09 -18.72 -13.18
N LEU A 194 2.78 -17.82 -12.47
CA LEU A 194 2.39 -17.31 -11.16
C LEU A 194 2.50 -15.79 -11.15
N ASP A 195 1.46 -15.11 -10.68
CA ASP A 195 1.53 -13.70 -10.32
C ASP A 195 1.45 -13.55 -8.80
N ILE A 196 2.23 -12.61 -8.26
CA ILE A 196 2.16 -12.18 -6.86
C ILE A 196 1.81 -10.70 -6.87
N VAL A 197 0.60 -10.38 -6.40
CA VAL A 197 0.04 -9.02 -6.43
C VAL A 197 0.13 -8.40 -5.04
N LEU A 198 0.68 -7.20 -4.93
CA LEU A 198 0.82 -6.49 -3.66
C LEU A 198 -0.50 -5.83 -3.23
N ASP A 199 -0.73 -5.74 -1.92
CA ASP A 199 -1.92 -5.10 -1.36
C ASP A 199 -1.62 -3.66 -0.91
N TYR A 200 -2.33 -2.71 -1.52
CA TYR A 200 -2.33 -1.30 -1.12
C TYR A 200 -3.66 -0.89 -0.48
N GLY A 201 -4.61 -1.81 -0.33
CA GLY A 201 -5.92 -1.58 0.26
C GLY A 201 -7.06 -2.25 -0.51
N ASP A 202 -8.16 -2.50 0.22
CA ASP A 202 -9.40 -3.09 -0.31
C ASP A 202 -10.38 -1.99 -0.75
N TYR A 203 -9.91 -1.02 -1.54
CA TYR A 203 -10.74 0.09 -2.05
C TYR A 203 -10.82 0.08 -3.58
N LYS A 204 -11.71 0.92 -4.10
CA LYS A 204 -11.91 1.17 -5.53
C LYS A 204 -11.71 2.65 -5.80
N LEU A 205 -11.01 2.95 -6.89
CA LEU A 205 -10.90 4.29 -7.44
C LEU A 205 -11.82 4.45 -8.64
N PRO A 206 -12.38 5.65 -8.86
CA PRO A 206 -13.09 5.95 -10.09
C PRO A 206 -12.15 5.81 -11.29
N THR A 207 -12.70 5.52 -12.47
CA THR A 207 -11.95 5.45 -13.72
C THR A 207 -12.13 6.75 -14.52
N PRO A 208 -11.09 7.23 -15.23
CA PRO A 208 -9.73 6.69 -15.28
C PRO A 208 -8.96 6.91 -13.97
N ASN A 209 -8.11 5.95 -13.61
CA ASN A 209 -7.07 6.11 -12.58
C ASN A 209 -5.76 5.53 -13.12
N ASP A 210 -4.69 5.76 -12.39
CA ASP A 210 -3.32 5.38 -12.71
C ASP A 210 -2.92 3.99 -12.15
N GLN A 211 -3.78 3.36 -11.36
CA GLN A 211 -3.53 2.03 -10.79
C GLN A 211 -3.85 0.91 -11.78
N PHE A 212 -3.36 -0.30 -11.48
CA PHE A 212 -3.60 -1.45 -12.34
C PHE A 212 -5.02 -1.95 -12.12
N VAL A 213 -5.75 -2.21 -13.21
CA VAL A 213 -7.14 -2.66 -13.12
C VAL A 213 -7.19 -4.18 -12.93
N PHE A 214 -7.53 -4.62 -11.72
CA PHE A 214 -7.70 -6.03 -11.38
C PHE A 214 -9.10 -6.55 -11.76
N ASP A 215 -9.34 -6.73 -13.05
CA ASP A 215 -10.58 -7.28 -13.61
C ASP A 215 -10.46 -8.74 -14.08
N LEU A 216 -11.53 -9.29 -14.63
CA LEU A 216 -11.53 -10.65 -15.19
C LEU A 216 -10.78 -10.75 -16.53
N ASN A 217 -10.50 -9.68 -17.26
CA ASN A 217 -9.56 -9.74 -18.39
C ASN A 217 -8.18 -10.13 -17.88
N TYR A 218 -7.69 -9.46 -16.83
CA TYR A 218 -6.44 -9.81 -16.16
C TYR A 218 -6.49 -11.21 -15.54
N ALA A 219 -7.56 -11.53 -14.81
CA ALA A 219 -7.70 -12.82 -14.11
C ALA A 219 -7.70 -14.02 -15.07
N ARG A 220 -8.30 -13.86 -16.25
CA ARG A 220 -8.45 -14.94 -17.25
C ARG A 220 -7.29 -15.02 -18.24
N ALA A 221 -6.42 -14.02 -18.32
CA ALA A 221 -5.29 -14.03 -19.26
C ALA A 221 -4.33 -15.22 -19.03
N ALA A 222 -3.70 -15.72 -20.09
CA ALA A 222 -2.65 -16.74 -19.96
C ALA A 222 -1.38 -16.19 -19.30
N GLU A 223 -1.11 -14.90 -19.50
CA GLU A 223 -0.03 -14.14 -18.88
C GLU A 223 -0.49 -12.68 -18.70
N ALA A 224 0.11 -11.98 -17.73
CA ALA A 224 -0.05 -10.55 -17.55
C ALA A 224 1.22 -9.80 -17.97
N LYS A 225 1.01 -8.72 -18.72
CA LYS A 225 2.05 -7.80 -19.17
C LYS A 225 1.52 -6.37 -19.21
N ILE A 226 2.41 -5.41 -19.05
CA ILE A 226 2.17 -4.01 -19.41
C ILE A 226 2.81 -3.82 -20.78
N ASP A 227 2.03 -3.31 -21.73
CA ASP A 227 2.43 -3.12 -23.12
C ASP A 227 2.07 -1.70 -23.54
N ILE A 228 3.09 -0.83 -23.62
CA ILE A 228 2.93 0.58 -23.92
C ILE A 228 3.34 0.93 -25.35
N THR A 229 3.61 -0.06 -26.23
CA THR A 229 4.08 0.17 -27.60
C THR A 229 3.15 1.09 -28.42
N ASN A 230 1.87 1.17 -28.06
CA ASN A 230 0.87 2.00 -28.75
C ASN A 230 0.44 3.25 -27.94
N VAL A 231 1.18 3.60 -26.89
CA VAL A 231 0.91 4.78 -26.06
C VAL A 231 1.90 5.87 -26.46
N SER A 232 1.42 6.98 -27.01
CA SER A 232 2.28 8.06 -27.52
C SER A 232 2.52 9.20 -26.54
N ASP A 233 1.76 9.27 -25.46
CA ASP A 233 1.86 10.33 -24.46
C ASP A 233 2.81 9.91 -23.34
N ASP A 234 3.90 10.67 -23.16
CA ASP A 234 4.99 10.31 -22.23
C ASP A 234 4.51 10.25 -20.77
N PHE A 235 3.62 11.14 -20.37
CA PHE A 235 3.05 11.13 -19.02
C PHE A 235 2.21 9.87 -18.79
N GLN A 236 1.33 9.51 -19.74
CA GLN A 236 0.58 8.25 -19.69
C GLN A 236 1.50 7.02 -19.72
N GLN A 237 2.59 7.04 -20.49
CA GLN A 237 3.59 5.97 -20.44
C GLN A 237 4.20 5.85 -19.05
N SER A 238 4.60 6.96 -18.42
CA SER A 238 5.16 6.96 -17.06
C SER A 238 4.16 6.39 -16.05
N LEU A 239 2.89 6.81 -16.10
CA LEU A 239 1.84 6.26 -15.23
C LEU A 239 1.67 4.74 -15.41
N LEU A 240 1.63 4.27 -16.65
CA LEU A 240 1.52 2.83 -16.94
C LEU A 240 2.76 2.06 -16.48
N LYS A 241 3.96 2.65 -16.61
CA LYS A 241 5.22 2.04 -16.17
C LYS A 241 5.27 1.84 -14.66
N GLU A 242 4.73 2.77 -13.86
CA GLU A 242 4.67 2.64 -12.40
C GLU A 242 3.77 1.48 -11.92
N GLN A 243 2.87 0.97 -12.77
CA GLN A 243 1.98 -0.14 -12.37
C GLN A 243 2.75 -1.42 -12.04
N ILE A 244 4.01 -1.56 -12.48
CA ILE A 244 4.87 -2.69 -12.12
C ILE A 244 5.03 -2.86 -10.60
N PHE A 245 4.90 -1.78 -9.81
CA PHE A 245 5.04 -1.84 -8.35
C PHE A 245 3.85 -2.48 -7.64
N GLN A 246 2.82 -2.90 -8.36
CA GLN A 246 1.74 -3.72 -7.82
C GLN A 246 2.03 -5.22 -7.93
N PHE A 247 3.17 -5.61 -8.50
CA PHE A 247 3.57 -6.99 -8.74
C PHE A 247 4.94 -7.30 -8.17
N LEU A 248 5.17 -8.56 -7.82
CA LEU A 248 6.43 -9.06 -7.31
C LEU A 248 6.84 -10.34 -8.05
N ASP A 249 8.12 -10.46 -8.39
CA ASP A 249 8.67 -11.70 -8.96
C ASP A 249 8.56 -12.86 -7.96
N ALA A 250 8.14 -14.03 -8.44
CA ALA A 250 8.07 -15.25 -7.65
C ALA A 250 9.42 -15.63 -7.02
N ALA A 251 10.54 -15.51 -7.76
CA ALA A 251 11.85 -15.82 -7.20
C ALA A 251 12.22 -14.84 -6.08
N ALA A 252 11.93 -13.54 -6.26
CA ALA A 252 12.18 -12.52 -5.23
C ALA A 252 11.31 -12.73 -3.97
N PHE A 253 10.04 -13.12 -4.13
CA PHE A 253 9.17 -13.45 -3.00
C PHE A 253 9.73 -14.60 -2.15
N TYR A 254 10.12 -15.72 -2.77
CA TYR A 254 10.67 -16.85 -2.03
C TYR A 254 12.10 -16.59 -1.53
N GLY A 255 12.94 -15.94 -2.34
CA GLY A 255 14.32 -15.62 -1.96
C GLY A 255 14.40 -14.60 -0.82
N PHE A 256 13.38 -13.75 -0.64
CA PHE A 256 13.22 -12.90 0.55
C PHE A 256 13.18 -13.70 1.87
N HIS A 257 12.79 -14.98 1.82
CA HIS A 257 12.79 -15.86 2.99
C HIS A 257 14.20 -16.36 3.38
N VAL A 258 15.23 -16.16 2.55
CA VAL A 258 16.59 -16.68 2.79
C VAL A 258 17.21 -16.10 4.05
N ALA A 259 17.01 -14.81 4.34
CA ALA A 259 17.65 -14.15 5.47
C ALA A 259 17.17 -14.68 6.83
N ASN A 260 15.86 -14.85 7.00
CA ASN A 260 15.26 -15.21 8.29
C ASN A 260 13.84 -15.78 8.20
N GLY A 261 13.49 -16.44 7.09
CA GLY A 261 12.19 -17.02 6.82
C GLY A 261 12.16 -18.54 6.72
N THR A 262 11.00 -19.07 6.37
CA THR A 262 10.80 -20.50 6.09
C THR A 262 9.89 -20.70 4.88
N VAL A 263 10.31 -21.58 3.97
CA VAL A 263 9.47 -22.06 2.86
C VAL A 263 9.21 -23.54 3.06
N ASN A 264 7.95 -23.94 3.13
CA ASN A 264 7.55 -25.33 3.29
C ASN A 264 7.30 -25.97 1.92
N LEU A 265 7.98 -27.08 1.65
CA LEU A 265 7.73 -27.93 0.48
C LEU A 265 6.76 -29.04 0.85
N ASN A 266 5.69 -29.20 0.10
CA ASN A 266 4.82 -30.37 0.23
C ASN A 266 5.26 -31.44 -0.78
N ASN A 267 5.78 -32.55 -0.27
CA ASN A 267 6.09 -33.74 -1.08
C ASN A 267 5.24 -34.89 -0.56
N ASP A 268 4.34 -35.40 -1.39
CA ASP A 268 3.46 -36.55 -1.08
C ASP A 268 2.73 -36.42 0.28
N GLY A 269 2.23 -35.22 0.58
CA GLY A 269 1.47 -34.93 1.80
C GLY A 269 2.33 -34.68 3.05
N THR A 270 3.67 -34.64 2.93
CA THR A 270 4.58 -34.29 4.04
C THR A 270 5.24 -32.93 3.80
N ALA A 271 4.99 -31.99 4.71
CA ALA A 271 5.62 -30.67 4.66
C ALA A 271 7.06 -30.70 5.21
N THR A 272 8.03 -30.28 4.40
CA THR A 272 9.43 -30.11 4.81
C THR A 272 9.82 -28.63 4.76
N ALA A 273 10.23 -28.08 5.91
CA ALA A 273 10.70 -26.71 6.02
C ALA A 273 12.10 -26.53 5.39
N LYS A 274 12.26 -25.48 4.58
CA LYS A 274 13.54 -25.00 4.05
C LYS A 274 13.86 -23.63 4.63
N THR A 275 15.12 -23.39 4.97
CA THR A 275 15.62 -22.15 5.56
C THR A 275 16.98 -21.78 4.98
N GLY A 276 17.38 -20.51 5.05
CA GLY A 276 18.71 -20.08 4.61
C GLY A 276 19.03 -20.43 3.15
N GLU A 277 20.24 -20.91 2.92
CA GLU A 277 20.73 -21.29 1.58
C GLU A 277 19.95 -22.47 0.96
N ASP A 278 19.28 -23.31 1.76
CA ASP A 278 18.43 -24.39 1.25
C ASP A 278 17.22 -23.86 0.46
N ILE A 279 16.72 -22.67 0.81
CA ILE A 279 15.68 -22.00 0.03
C ILE A 279 16.22 -21.66 -1.36
N TYR A 280 17.40 -21.08 -1.44
CA TYR A 280 18.01 -20.78 -2.73
C TYR A 280 18.22 -22.05 -3.57
N ASN A 281 18.85 -23.07 -2.98
CA ASN A 281 19.25 -24.30 -3.68
C ASN A 281 18.07 -25.19 -4.07
N SER A 282 16.99 -25.19 -3.28
CA SER A 282 15.87 -26.13 -3.46
C SER A 282 14.60 -25.49 -4.00
N ILE A 283 14.39 -24.18 -3.80
CA ILE A 283 13.13 -23.50 -4.12
C ILE A 283 13.27 -22.65 -5.38
N ILE A 284 14.22 -21.71 -5.37
CA ILE A 284 14.34 -20.71 -6.44
C ILE A 284 15.37 -21.05 -7.50
N GLN A 285 16.13 -22.15 -7.34
CA GLN A 285 17.23 -22.53 -8.23
C GLN A 285 16.84 -22.62 -9.72
N ASN A 286 15.60 -23.01 -10.02
CA ASN A 286 15.11 -23.19 -11.39
C ASN A 286 14.55 -21.91 -12.02
N PHE A 287 14.48 -20.80 -11.27
CA PHE A 287 14.17 -19.50 -11.83
C PHE A 287 15.39 -18.88 -12.51
N ASN A 288 15.15 -18.15 -13.58
CA ASN A 288 16.15 -17.34 -14.28
C ASN A 288 16.53 -16.11 -13.43
N THR A 289 15.56 -15.53 -12.72
CA THR A 289 15.70 -14.36 -11.85
C THR A 289 16.23 -14.68 -10.44
N LYS A 290 16.70 -15.92 -10.19
CA LYS A 290 17.18 -16.36 -8.86
C LYS A 290 18.31 -15.53 -8.25
N ASN A 291 19.04 -14.78 -9.09
CA ASN A 291 20.14 -13.92 -8.70
C ASN A 291 19.80 -12.42 -8.77
N SER A 292 18.52 -12.05 -8.89
CA SER A 292 18.10 -10.68 -9.12
C SER A 292 17.75 -9.95 -7.81
N LEU A 293 18.35 -8.79 -7.61
CA LEU A 293 17.92 -7.80 -6.63
C LEU A 293 17.07 -6.73 -7.34
N TYR A 294 15.82 -6.56 -6.91
CA TYR A 294 14.93 -5.49 -7.37
C TYR A 294 14.98 -4.33 -6.38
N LEU A 295 15.32 -3.12 -6.83
CA LEU A 295 15.29 -1.91 -6.01
C LEU A 295 14.18 -0.98 -6.49
N TYR A 296 13.11 -0.95 -5.71
CA TYR A 296 12.03 0.02 -5.85
C TYR A 296 12.29 1.23 -4.93
N ILE A 297 12.13 2.43 -5.48
CA ILE A 297 12.27 3.70 -4.78
C ILE A 297 10.99 4.50 -5.00
N GLN A 298 10.20 4.63 -3.94
CA GLN A 298 9.07 5.55 -3.87
C GLN A 298 9.58 6.93 -3.44
N SER A 299 9.04 7.98 -4.04
CA SER A 299 9.39 9.36 -3.74
C SER A 299 8.13 10.22 -3.67
N ASP A 300 8.26 11.49 -4.04
CA ASP A 300 7.25 12.53 -3.86
C ASP A 300 5.86 12.09 -4.35
N ARG A 301 4.84 12.41 -3.54
CA ARG A 301 3.43 12.09 -3.83
C ARG A 301 3.18 10.62 -4.14
N THR A 302 4.00 9.72 -3.57
CA THR A 302 3.96 8.26 -3.77
C THR A 302 4.24 7.78 -5.20
N ARG A 303 4.90 8.60 -6.02
CA ARG A 303 5.41 8.25 -7.35
C ARG A 303 6.78 7.55 -7.25
N SER A 304 7.28 6.99 -8.34
CA SER A 304 8.65 6.52 -8.45
C SER A 304 9.65 7.66 -8.33
N TYR A 305 10.85 7.35 -7.86
CA TYR A 305 11.96 8.30 -7.84
C TYR A 305 12.20 8.93 -9.20
N ASN A 306 12.41 10.25 -9.21
CA ASN A 306 12.57 11.09 -10.40
C ASN A 306 11.39 11.09 -11.40
N PHE A 307 10.17 10.72 -10.98
CA PHE A 307 8.99 10.77 -11.85
C PHE A 307 8.73 12.17 -12.44
N TYR A 308 8.99 13.23 -11.67
CA TYR A 308 8.81 14.62 -12.08
C TYR A 308 10.08 15.27 -12.68
N GLY A 309 11.20 14.53 -12.78
CA GLY A 309 12.47 15.08 -13.28
C GLY A 309 13.24 15.98 -12.29
N ASN A 310 12.81 16.05 -11.02
CA ASN A 310 13.41 16.94 -10.01
C ASN A 310 14.71 16.42 -9.38
N TYR A 311 15.12 15.19 -9.70
CA TYR A 311 16.28 14.52 -9.07
C TYR A 311 17.45 14.33 -10.04
N ASN A 312 17.50 15.04 -11.16
CA ASN A 312 18.63 14.96 -12.09
C ASN A 312 19.90 15.52 -11.43
N ILE A 313 21.02 14.81 -11.60
CA ILE A 313 22.35 15.23 -11.11
C ILE A 313 22.87 16.38 -11.96
N SER A 314 22.57 16.37 -13.26
CA SER A 314 22.98 17.37 -14.24
C SER A 314 21.81 17.73 -15.17
N ASP A 315 21.84 18.93 -15.75
CA ASP A 315 20.86 19.34 -16.78
C ASP A 315 21.10 18.67 -18.14
N SER A 316 22.17 17.87 -18.28
CA SER A 316 22.64 17.31 -19.55
C SER A 316 22.28 15.86 -19.80
N ASP A 317 21.81 15.14 -18.77
CA ASP A 317 21.39 13.75 -18.83
C ASP A 317 20.29 13.43 -17.81
N ASP A 318 19.74 12.22 -17.89
CA ASP A 318 18.68 11.73 -17.01
C ASP A 318 19.25 10.96 -15.79
N ASN A 319 20.56 11.10 -15.53
CA ASN A 319 21.17 10.46 -14.37
C ASN A 319 20.66 11.15 -13.10
N CYS A 320 20.15 10.36 -12.16
CA CYS A 320 19.47 10.89 -10.97
C CYS A 320 19.92 10.24 -9.66
N LEU A 321 20.82 9.26 -9.71
CA LEU A 321 21.39 8.62 -8.53
C LEU A 321 22.75 8.00 -8.84
N LEU A 322 23.51 7.71 -7.78
CA LEU A 322 24.77 6.98 -7.88
C LEU A 322 24.61 5.61 -7.21
N THR A 323 25.14 4.55 -7.83
CA THR A 323 25.26 3.24 -7.16
C THR A 323 26.59 2.56 -7.41
N GLY A 324 26.93 1.60 -6.55
CA GLY A 324 28.08 0.73 -6.74
C GLY A 324 28.20 -0.34 -5.65
N PHE A 325 29.25 -1.17 -5.78
CA PHE A 325 29.57 -2.25 -4.83
C PHE A 325 30.73 -1.87 -3.89
N SER A 326 31.19 -0.63 -3.95
CA SER A 326 32.19 -0.05 -3.05
C SER A 326 31.86 1.44 -2.85
N ALA A 327 32.12 1.96 -1.64
CA ALA A 327 31.91 3.37 -1.33
C ALA A 327 32.76 4.31 -2.19
N ASP A 328 33.95 3.87 -2.63
CA ASP A 328 34.89 4.69 -3.41
C ASP A 328 34.69 4.56 -4.94
N ALA A 329 33.71 3.77 -5.38
CA ALA A 329 33.51 3.45 -6.80
C ALA A 329 32.02 3.40 -7.16
N LEU A 330 31.36 4.56 -7.03
CA LEU A 330 29.99 4.75 -7.47
C LEU A 330 29.93 5.30 -8.89
N SER A 331 28.89 4.93 -9.63
CA SER A 331 28.61 5.44 -10.97
C SER A 331 27.24 6.09 -11.02
N GLU A 332 27.16 7.23 -11.68
CA GLU A 332 25.90 7.90 -12.04
C GLU A 332 25.09 7.01 -12.99
N GLN A 333 23.77 6.97 -12.78
CA GLN A 333 22.81 6.32 -13.66
C GLN A 333 21.41 6.91 -13.49
N GLY A 334 20.54 6.68 -14.47
CA GLY A 334 19.09 6.88 -14.32
C GLY A 334 18.47 5.84 -13.38
N TYR A 335 17.27 6.16 -12.86
CA TYR A 335 16.48 5.22 -12.06
C TYR A 335 15.67 4.29 -12.95
N GLU A 336 16.34 3.42 -13.69
CA GLU A 336 15.68 2.53 -14.62
C GLU A 336 16.44 1.24 -14.93
N THR A 337 15.70 0.24 -15.41
CA THR A 337 16.23 -0.93 -16.11
C THR A 337 15.43 -1.10 -17.39
N ASN A 338 16.08 -0.94 -18.53
CA ASN A 338 15.44 -0.95 -19.85
C ASN A 338 14.23 0.01 -19.91
N GLY A 339 14.35 1.25 -19.44
CA GLY A 339 13.27 2.23 -19.48
C GLY A 339 12.14 2.03 -18.46
N TRP A 340 12.21 1.05 -17.57
CA TRP A 340 11.23 0.83 -16.50
C TRP A 340 11.76 1.33 -15.16
N PRO A 341 10.93 1.98 -14.31
CA PRO A 341 11.35 2.66 -13.08
C PRO A 341 11.70 1.69 -11.94
N VAL A 342 12.68 0.81 -12.15
CA VAL A 342 13.18 -0.16 -11.20
C VAL A 342 14.63 -0.47 -11.53
N ILE A 343 15.49 -0.58 -10.53
CA ILE A 343 16.86 -1.07 -10.75
C ILE A 343 16.88 -2.57 -10.49
N ILE A 344 17.32 -3.36 -11.48
CA ILE A 344 17.46 -4.82 -11.38
C ILE A 344 18.93 -5.19 -11.48
N LEU A 345 19.52 -5.66 -10.38
CA LEU A 345 20.92 -6.06 -10.31
C LEU A 345 21.04 -7.59 -10.24
N ALA A 346 21.93 -8.18 -11.05
CA ALA A 346 22.17 -9.62 -11.05
C ALA A 346 23.66 -10.01 -11.02
N THR A 347 24.53 -9.06 -10.66
CA THR A 347 25.99 -9.21 -10.76
C THR A 347 26.56 -10.00 -9.58
N THR A 348 27.33 -11.04 -9.90
CA THR A 348 28.15 -11.79 -8.94
C THR A 348 29.21 -10.89 -8.30
N GLN A 349 29.34 -10.94 -6.97
CA GLN A 349 30.29 -10.14 -6.20
C GLN A 349 31.40 -11.00 -5.60
N SER A 350 32.62 -10.45 -5.60
CA SER A 350 33.78 -11.06 -4.95
C SER A 350 33.77 -10.76 -3.44
N THR A 351 32.92 -11.46 -2.68
CA THR A 351 32.83 -11.34 -1.23
C THR A 351 32.64 -12.71 -0.56
N SER A 352 33.10 -12.86 0.69
CA SER A 352 32.78 -14.01 1.54
C SER A 352 31.64 -13.75 2.53
N ASP A 353 31.13 -12.51 2.57
CA ASP A 353 30.02 -12.14 3.44
C ASP A 353 28.73 -12.87 3.01
N PRO A 354 27.89 -13.32 3.96
CA PRO A 354 26.54 -13.81 3.64
C PRO A 354 25.61 -12.76 3.02
N ASN A 355 26.03 -11.49 2.94
CA ASN A 355 25.30 -10.41 2.30
C ASN A 355 26.13 -9.68 1.24
N ILE A 356 25.46 -9.14 0.23
CA ILE A 356 26.02 -8.18 -0.71
C ILE A 356 25.54 -6.78 -0.32
N ILE A 357 26.49 -5.85 -0.19
CA ILE A 357 26.22 -4.45 0.10
C ILE A 357 26.10 -3.68 -1.20
N LEU A 358 24.97 -3.01 -1.38
CA LEU A 358 24.76 -2.02 -2.43
C LEU A 358 24.94 -0.63 -1.81
N TYR A 359 25.85 0.16 -2.36
CA TYR A 359 26.11 1.53 -1.96
C TYR A 359 25.33 2.47 -2.87
N ILE A 360 24.64 3.46 -2.31
CA ILE A 360 23.77 4.37 -3.05
C ILE A 360 23.90 5.80 -2.51
N GLN A 361 23.80 6.79 -3.41
CA GLN A 361 23.55 8.20 -3.08
C GLN A 361 22.38 8.73 -3.91
N PHE A 362 21.60 9.62 -3.31
CA PHE A 362 20.50 10.31 -3.97
C PHE A 362 20.78 11.80 -4.12
N VAL A 363 20.06 12.44 -5.04
CA VAL A 363 20.07 13.90 -5.17
C VAL A 363 19.26 14.53 -4.04
N THR A 364 19.75 15.65 -3.51
CA THR A 364 19.13 16.41 -2.43
C THR A 364 19.38 17.90 -2.62
N ASP A 365 18.41 18.73 -2.26
CA ASP A 365 18.57 20.18 -2.12
C ASP A 365 18.95 20.58 -0.68
N ASN A 366 19.14 19.61 0.21
CA ASN A 366 19.42 19.76 1.64
C ASN A 366 18.32 20.51 2.41
N ASN A 367 17.06 20.39 1.98
CA ASN A 367 15.94 20.99 2.69
C ASN A 367 15.60 20.24 4.00
N ASP A 368 14.89 20.92 4.91
CA ASP A 368 14.56 20.37 6.23
C ASP A 368 13.60 19.16 6.18
N ASN A 369 12.93 18.90 5.05
CA ASN A 369 12.06 17.74 4.86
C ASN A 369 12.77 16.52 4.27
N THR A 370 14.07 16.60 3.96
CA THR A 370 14.81 15.47 3.38
C THR A 370 14.75 14.25 4.29
N VAL A 371 14.23 13.14 3.79
CA VAL A 371 14.00 11.92 4.57
C VAL A 371 14.22 10.66 3.74
N LEU A 372 14.81 9.65 4.39
CA LEU A 372 14.99 8.31 3.85
C LEU A 372 14.38 7.29 4.81
N TYR A 373 13.64 6.31 4.26
CA TYR A 373 13.14 5.17 5.00
C TYR A 373 13.23 3.88 4.19
N GLY A 374 13.86 2.84 4.72
CA GLY A 374 13.75 1.50 4.15
C GLY A 374 12.47 0.81 4.62
N GLN A 375 11.42 0.82 3.79
CA GLN A 375 10.20 0.06 4.07
C GLN A 375 10.48 -1.44 4.01
N VAL A 376 11.14 -1.87 2.93
CA VAL A 376 11.66 -3.23 2.75
C VAL A 376 13.14 -3.12 2.39
N GLY A 377 13.99 -3.87 3.08
CA GLY A 377 15.45 -3.78 2.95
C GLY A 377 16.11 -3.26 4.23
N GLN A 378 17.40 -3.50 4.36
CA GLN A 378 18.16 -3.17 5.56
C GLN A 378 19.23 -2.12 5.24
N ILE A 379 19.03 -0.90 5.72
CA ILE A 379 20.01 0.20 5.64
C ILE A 379 20.96 0.05 6.83
N ILE A 380 22.20 -0.32 6.58
CA ILE A 380 23.20 -0.62 7.64
C ILE A 380 23.54 0.62 8.45
N ASN A 381 23.72 1.73 7.77
CA ASN A 381 24.15 3.01 8.34
C ASN A 381 22.99 4.01 8.46
N ALA A 382 21.75 3.52 8.60
CA ALA A 382 20.62 4.38 8.94
C ALA A 382 20.83 5.00 10.33
N GLN A 383 20.33 6.21 10.51
CA GLN A 383 20.35 6.92 11.79
C GLN A 383 19.65 6.12 12.90
N GLY A 384 18.54 5.43 12.57
CA GLY A 384 17.83 4.54 13.50
C GLY A 384 16.52 3.99 12.92
N ASN A 385 16.12 2.78 13.34
CA ASN A 385 14.88 2.12 12.87
C ASN A 385 14.70 2.11 11.33
N ASN A 386 15.80 2.06 10.58
CA ASN A 386 15.85 2.13 9.11
C ASN A 386 15.47 3.51 8.51
N PHE A 387 15.50 4.57 9.32
CA PHE A 387 15.31 5.95 8.91
C PHE A 387 16.62 6.74 8.96
N SER A 388 16.71 7.75 8.10
CA SER A 388 17.69 8.83 8.17
C SER A 388 17.00 10.16 7.87
N GLY A 389 17.23 11.16 8.72
CA GLY A 389 16.75 12.54 8.52
C GLY A 389 17.76 13.45 7.82
N PRO A 390 17.45 14.75 7.67
CA PRO A 390 18.28 15.71 6.92
C PRO A 390 19.72 15.77 7.43
N ASP A 391 19.92 15.90 8.74
CA ASP A 391 21.26 15.99 9.35
C ASP A 391 22.12 14.74 9.09
N ASP A 392 21.49 13.55 9.05
CA ASP A 392 22.19 12.29 8.79
C ASP A 392 22.53 12.14 7.30
N LEU A 393 21.62 12.57 6.42
CA LEU A 393 21.76 12.48 4.98
C LEU A 393 22.68 13.55 4.37
N GLN A 394 22.88 14.69 5.04
CA GLN A 394 23.71 15.78 4.54
C GLN A 394 25.20 15.43 4.53
N GLN A 395 25.91 15.75 3.45
CA GLN A 395 27.38 15.66 3.37
C GLN A 395 28.06 16.86 4.03
N ASP A 396 29.35 16.73 4.35
CA ASP A 396 30.13 17.88 4.77
C ASP A 396 30.24 18.89 3.62
N ALA A 397 30.22 20.19 3.95
CA ALA A 397 30.43 21.24 2.97
C ALA A 397 31.81 21.11 2.31
N ASP A 398 31.90 21.48 1.04
CA ASP A 398 33.18 21.51 0.33
C ASP A 398 34.14 22.58 0.87
N ASP A 399 35.37 22.62 0.34
CA ASP A 399 36.39 23.62 0.72
C ASP A 399 35.93 25.09 0.54
N SER A 400 34.89 25.32 -0.26
CA SER A 400 34.27 26.62 -0.52
C SER A 400 33.08 26.92 0.40
N GLY A 401 32.71 25.98 1.27
CA GLY A 401 31.55 26.06 2.15
C GLY A 401 30.20 25.79 1.47
N SER A 402 30.21 25.26 0.24
CA SER A 402 28.99 24.89 -0.49
C SER A 402 28.57 23.47 -0.10
N GLN A 403 27.27 23.29 0.10
CA GLN A 403 26.70 21.97 0.40
C GLN A 403 26.56 21.16 -0.89
N PRO A 404 27.06 19.90 -0.93
CA PRO A 404 26.84 19.03 -2.08
C PRO A 404 25.36 18.77 -2.34
N ASN A 405 24.99 18.56 -3.61
CA ASN A 405 23.63 18.20 -4.04
C ASN A 405 23.36 16.68 -3.98
N LEU A 406 24.20 15.93 -3.28
CA LEU A 406 24.08 14.49 -3.10
C LEU A 406 24.04 14.15 -1.60
N THR A 407 23.31 13.12 -1.22
CA THR A 407 23.30 12.62 0.16
C THR A 407 24.63 11.95 0.52
N LYS A 408 24.88 11.68 1.81
CA LYS A 408 25.86 10.69 2.23
C LYS A 408 25.56 9.34 1.57
N ILE A 409 26.60 8.52 1.43
CA ILE A 409 26.46 7.14 0.92
C ILE A 409 25.74 6.30 1.97
N PHE A 410 24.64 5.66 1.58
CA PHE A 410 23.98 4.66 2.42
C PHE A 410 24.15 3.25 1.84
N GLN A 411 24.06 2.26 2.74
CA GLN A 411 24.45 0.88 2.50
C GLN A 411 23.25 -0.05 2.66
N LEU A 412 22.78 -0.63 1.57
CA LEU A 412 21.74 -1.66 1.59
C LEU A 412 22.34 -3.05 1.69
N SER A 413 21.98 -3.78 2.76
CA SER A 413 22.37 -5.18 2.96
C SER A 413 21.37 -6.11 2.30
N ASN A 414 21.85 -7.03 1.46
CA ASN A 414 21.01 -7.97 0.72
C ASN A 414 21.51 -9.41 0.89
N PRO A 415 20.62 -10.39 1.09
CA PRO A 415 21.02 -11.77 1.28
C PRO A 415 21.75 -12.32 0.06
N ALA A 416 22.81 -13.09 0.30
CA ALA A 416 23.68 -13.60 -0.75
C ALA A 416 24.07 -15.06 -0.51
N VAL A 417 24.27 -15.78 -1.62
CA VAL A 417 24.53 -17.24 -1.64
C VAL A 417 25.70 -17.56 -2.57
N GLY A 418 26.31 -18.73 -2.40
CA GLY A 418 27.46 -19.17 -3.22
C GLY A 418 28.70 -19.51 -2.39
N THR A 419 29.73 -20.03 -3.06
CA THR A 419 30.92 -20.63 -2.44
C THR A 419 32.21 -19.88 -2.78
N GLY A 420 33.20 -19.93 -1.88
CA GLY A 420 34.60 -19.63 -2.23
C GLY A 420 34.93 -18.15 -2.50
N GLY A 421 34.25 -17.22 -1.83
CA GLY A 421 34.50 -15.77 -2.00
C GLY A 421 33.82 -15.15 -3.23
N SER A 422 32.91 -15.89 -3.87
CA SER A 422 32.06 -15.42 -4.95
C SER A 422 30.60 -15.64 -4.56
N LYS A 423 29.82 -14.55 -4.53
CA LYS A 423 28.44 -14.55 -4.06
C LYS A 423 27.51 -13.94 -5.10
N ASN A 424 26.35 -14.56 -5.29
CA ASN A 424 25.22 -13.97 -6.00
C ASN A 424 24.20 -13.47 -4.99
N TYR A 425 23.36 -12.54 -5.38
CA TYR A 425 22.15 -12.28 -4.62
C TYR A 425 21.31 -13.57 -4.52
N ALA A 426 20.72 -13.80 -3.36
CA ALA A 426 19.48 -14.54 -3.36
C ALA A 426 18.39 -13.58 -3.85
N ALA A 427 17.57 -14.02 -4.80
CA ALA A 427 16.53 -13.18 -5.38
C ALA A 427 15.74 -12.45 -4.28
N SER A 428 15.70 -11.13 -4.34
CA SER A 428 15.14 -10.30 -3.27
C SER A 428 14.73 -8.94 -3.81
N PHE A 429 14.02 -8.18 -2.98
CA PHE A 429 13.55 -6.85 -3.34
C PHE A 429 13.70 -5.90 -2.16
N ASN A 430 14.01 -4.65 -2.47
CA ASN A 430 14.02 -3.54 -1.53
C ASN A 430 12.97 -2.52 -1.97
N ILE A 431 12.32 -1.90 -0.99
CA ILE A 431 11.42 -0.76 -1.14
C ILE A 431 11.96 0.33 -0.24
N ILE A 432 12.51 1.36 -0.87
CA ILE A 432 13.02 2.56 -0.22
C ILE A 432 12.02 3.69 -0.46
N ILE A 433 11.76 4.51 0.55
CA ILE A 433 11.00 5.74 0.41
C ILE A 433 11.97 6.90 0.65
N TYR A 434 12.06 7.81 -0.31
CA TYR A 434 12.99 8.93 -0.26
C TYR A 434 12.34 10.20 -0.80
N GLU A 435 12.35 11.26 0.01
CA GLU A 435 11.88 12.60 -0.33
C GLU A 435 13.04 13.53 -0.06
N GLY A 436 13.61 14.17 -1.08
CA GLY A 436 14.89 14.87 -0.95
C GLY A 436 15.00 16.21 -1.65
N VAL A 437 14.03 16.56 -2.49
CA VAL A 437 14.01 17.82 -3.25
C VAL A 437 12.63 18.45 -3.11
N GLN A 438 12.58 19.74 -2.79
CA GLN A 438 11.32 20.49 -2.78
C GLN A 438 10.80 20.73 -4.19
N TYR A 439 9.48 20.71 -4.34
CA TYR A 439 8.81 20.96 -5.60
C TYR A 439 7.65 21.94 -5.42
N ASP A 440 7.30 22.59 -6.52
CA ASP A 440 6.32 23.67 -6.56
C ASP A 440 4.99 23.24 -7.17
N TYR A 441 3.90 23.80 -6.64
CA TYR A 441 2.55 23.70 -7.17
C TYR A 441 2.19 24.94 -7.98
N VAL A 442 1.72 24.72 -9.20
CA VAL A 442 1.17 25.77 -10.05
C VAL A 442 -0.17 26.24 -9.47
N THR A 443 -0.31 27.55 -9.24
CA THR A 443 -1.55 28.18 -8.81
C THR A 443 -1.86 29.42 -9.65
N GLN A 444 -3.14 29.74 -9.79
CA GLN A 444 -3.57 30.95 -10.51
C GLN A 444 -3.71 32.10 -9.50
N GLY A 445 -2.93 33.15 -9.72
CA GLY A 445 -3.03 34.42 -9.03
C GLY A 445 -3.49 35.54 -9.96
N THR A 446 -3.55 36.75 -9.42
CA THR A 446 -3.70 37.97 -10.21
C THR A 446 -2.55 38.91 -9.91
N ASP A 447 -1.98 39.54 -10.94
CA ASP A 447 -0.95 40.57 -10.77
C ASP A 447 -1.53 41.86 -10.14
N SER A 448 -0.66 42.85 -9.92
CA SER A 448 -1.06 44.17 -9.39
C SER A 448 -2.08 44.91 -10.25
N GLU A 449 -2.28 44.51 -11.50
CA GLU A 449 -3.24 45.08 -12.44
C GLU A 449 -4.51 44.22 -12.60
N GLY A 450 -4.62 43.11 -11.87
CA GLY A 450 -5.77 42.19 -11.91
C GLY A 450 -5.74 41.20 -13.08
N ASN A 451 -4.64 41.07 -13.81
CA ASN A 451 -4.52 40.07 -14.86
C ASN A 451 -4.17 38.70 -14.25
N PRO A 452 -4.68 37.59 -14.82
CA PRO A 452 -4.29 36.25 -14.39
C PRO A 452 -2.78 36.05 -14.54
N THR A 453 -2.13 35.60 -13.47
CA THR A 453 -0.71 35.25 -13.45
C THR A 453 -0.52 33.87 -12.83
N THR A 454 0.52 33.17 -13.23
CA THR A 454 0.92 31.91 -12.63
C THR A 454 1.83 32.20 -11.44
N THR A 455 1.43 31.75 -10.25
CA THR A 455 2.27 31.77 -9.06
C THR A 455 2.59 30.33 -8.63
N THR A 456 3.59 30.15 -7.76
CA THR A 456 3.93 28.84 -7.19
C THR A 456 3.64 28.80 -5.69
N ALA A 457 3.31 27.61 -5.20
CA ALA A 457 3.19 27.30 -3.78
C ALA A 457 4.06 26.09 -3.44
N THR A 458 4.69 26.08 -2.27
CA THR A 458 5.51 24.97 -1.79
C THR A 458 4.75 24.12 -0.77
N SER A 459 4.96 22.80 -0.78
CA SER A 459 4.41 21.89 0.23
C SER A 459 5.00 22.16 1.62
N TYR A 460 4.15 22.10 2.64
CA TYR A 460 4.55 21.96 4.03
C TYR A 460 4.69 20.48 4.41
N TYR A 461 5.31 20.17 5.56
CA TYR A 461 5.59 18.78 5.98
C TYR A 461 4.35 17.88 6.11
N PHE A 462 3.18 18.51 6.19
CA PHE A 462 1.89 17.86 6.37
C PHE A 462 1.04 17.84 5.10
N ASP A 463 1.44 18.57 4.06
CA ASP A 463 0.79 18.51 2.77
C ASP A 463 1.14 17.16 2.11
N ASP A 464 0.21 16.60 1.31
CA ASP A 464 0.35 15.29 0.61
C ASP A 464 0.18 14.01 1.42
N ILE A 465 -0.20 14.11 2.69
CA ILE A 465 -0.49 12.91 3.50
C ILE A 465 -1.87 12.33 3.18
N PHE A 466 -2.90 13.16 3.04
CA PHE A 466 -4.27 12.69 2.78
C PHE A 466 -4.59 12.67 1.29
N ASP A 467 -4.83 11.49 0.77
CA ASP A 467 -5.01 11.19 -0.65
C ASP A 467 -6.24 10.33 -0.91
N GLU A 468 -6.47 10.01 -2.19
CA GLU A 468 -7.53 9.12 -2.64
C GLU A 468 -8.91 9.54 -2.10
N LEU A 469 -9.16 10.85 -2.08
CA LEU A 469 -10.38 11.46 -1.52
C LEU A 469 -11.66 10.87 -2.12
N ASN A 470 -11.58 10.42 -3.38
CA ASN A 470 -12.67 9.83 -4.16
C ASN A 470 -12.69 8.29 -4.10
N ALA A 471 -11.88 7.66 -3.26
CA ALA A 471 -11.92 6.22 -3.04
C ALA A 471 -13.24 5.78 -2.42
N THR A 472 -13.62 4.53 -2.72
CA THR A 472 -14.77 3.86 -2.13
C THR A 472 -14.36 2.50 -1.59
N ALA A 473 -14.98 2.05 -0.49
CA ALA A 473 -14.70 0.73 0.06
C ALA A 473 -15.12 -0.38 -0.92
N ALA A 474 -14.32 -1.43 -1.04
CA ALA A 474 -14.70 -2.59 -1.86
C ALA A 474 -15.73 -3.48 -1.15
N LEU A 475 -15.66 -3.59 0.18
CA LEU A 475 -16.60 -4.36 0.99
C LEU A 475 -17.79 -3.50 1.42
N ASN A 476 -19.00 -4.04 1.24
CA ASN A 476 -20.23 -3.49 1.80
C ASN A 476 -20.77 -4.46 2.86
N ALA A 477 -20.69 -4.07 4.13
CA ALA A 477 -21.18 -4.83 5.28
C ALA A 477 -22.71 -4.79 5.42
N ASN A 478 -23.36 -3.77 4.87
CA ASN A 478 -24.82 -3.66 4.83
C ASN A 478 -25.27 -2.70 3.71
N ASP A 479 -26.59 -2.60 3.50
CA ASP A 479 -27.19 -1.74 2.47
C ASP A 479 -27.14 -0.23 2.79
N THR A 480 -26.67 0.15 3.98
CA THR A 480 -26.58 1.56 4.39
C THR A 480 -25.19 2.14 4.15
N SER A 481 -25.14 3.29 3.46
CA SER A 481 -23.90 4.02 3.18
C SER A 481 -23.60 5.12 4.21
N THR A 482 -24.20 5.05 5.40
CA THR A 482 -24.06 6.08 6.45
C THR A 482 -22.69 6.06 7.11
N TYR A 483 -22.05 4.89 7.15
CA TYR A 483 -20.70 4.70 7.62
C TYR A 483 -19.82 4.11 6.52
N SER A 484 -18.56 4.52 6.45
CA SER A 484 -17.53 3.82 5.68
C SER A 484 -16.15 4.09 6.26
N SER A 485 -15.28 3.10 6.26
CA SER A 485 -13.87 3.21 6.63
C SER A 485 -13.02 2.68 5.48
N ILE A 486 -12.15 3.50 4.92
CA ILE A 486 -11.29 3.17 3.78
C ILE A 486 -9.84 3.20 4.26
N SER A 487 -9.16 2.06 4.23
CA SER A 487 -7.76 1.92 4.64
C SER A 487 -6.83 1.97 3.41
N LEU A 488 -5.90 2.93 3.41
CA LEU A 488 -4.90 3.15 2.38
C LEU A 488 -3.55 2.66 2.92
N GLN A 489 -3.06 1.54 2.39
CA GLN A 489 -1.92 0.82 2.97
C GLN A 489 -0.56 1.25 2.40
N ARG A 490 -0.53 2.07 1.34
CA ARG A 490 0.72 2.63 0.80
C ARG A 490 1.35 3.57 1.84
N ILE A 491 2.61 3.32 2.17
CA ILE A 491 3.33 4.05 3.22
C ILE A 491 3.72 5.44 2.71
N LYS A 492 3.59 6.44 3.59
CA LYS A 492 4.08 7.81 3.39
C LYS A 492 4.97 8.22 4.55
N LEU A 493 5.71 9.30 4.38
CA LEU A 493 6.55 9.85 5.43
C LEU A 493 5.96 11.16 5.95
N ILE A 494 6.10 11.38 7.25
CA ILE A 494 5.79 12.66 7.90
C ILE A 494 7.01 13.09 8.67
N ASN A 495 7.51 14.26 8.33
CA ASN A 495 8.53 14.92 9.13
C ASN A 495 7.88 15.82 10.19
N HIS A 496 8.14 15.55 11.46
CA HIS A 496 7.60 16.36 12.56
C HIS A 496 8.56 17.50 12.85
N ILE A 497 8.21 18.72 12.43
CA ILE A 497 9.02 19.92 12.66
C ILE A 497 8.39 20.79 13.75
N SER A 498 9.19 21.26 14.71
CA SER A 498 8.75 22.24 15.71
C SER A 498 9.87 23.25 15.97
N ASN A 499 9.53 24.55 15.86
CA ASN A 499 10.48 25.66 15.98
C ASN A 499 11.69 25.53 15.03
N ASN A 500 11.46 25.13 13.77
CA ASN A 500 12.49 24.88 12.76
C ASN A 500 13.53 23.83 13.18
N VAL A 501 13.13 22.90 14.04
CA VAL A 501 13.96 21.75 14.43
C VAL A 501 13.18 20.49 14.12
N GLN A 502 13.78 19.57 13.35
CA GLN A 502 13.24 18.23 13.17
C GLN A 502 13.17 17.54 14.53
N LYS A 503 11.96 17.13 14.90
CA LYS A 503 11.67 16.44 16.14
C LYS A 503 11.62 14.93 15.95
N GLY A 504 11.15 14.45 14.81
CA GLY A 504 11.15 13.04 14.46
C GLY A 504 10.52 12.78 13.09
N ILE A 505 10.58 11.53 12.64
CA ILE A 505 9.98 11.07 11.38
C ILE A 505 9.02 9.92 11.69
N SER A 506 7.88 9.89 11.03
CA SER A 506 6.94 8.76 11.06
C SER A 506 6.70 8.22 9.66
N ALA A 507 6.78 6.91 9.51
CA ALA A 507 6.14 6.22 8.40
C ALA A 507 4.67 6.00 8.76
N VAL A 508 3.75 6.36 7.87
CA VAL A 508 2.31 6.38 8.16
C VAL A 508 1.48 5.68 7.09
N GLN A 509 0.30 5.24 7.49
CA GLN A 509 -0.81 4.85 6.61
C GLN A 509 -2.00 5.77 6.86
N THR A 510 -2.84 5.94 5.85
CA THR A 510 -4.02 6.80 5.94
C THR A 510 -5.31 6.01 5.94
N ARG A 511 -6.32 6.55 6.61
CA ARG A 511 -7.68 6.04 6.65
C ARG A 511 -8.66 7.18 6.46
N ILE A 512 -9.68 6.96 5.63
CA ILE A 512 -10.79 7.89 5.42
C ILE A 512 -12.02 7.29 6.08
N VAL A 513 -12.65 8.01 6.99
CA VAL A 513 -13.88 7.59 7.66
C VAL A 513 -14.99 8.56 7.30
N ASN A 514 -16.06 8.05 6.68
CA ASN A 514 -17.32 8.77 6.55
C ASN A 514 -18.27 8.22 7.60
N ASP A 515 -18.91 9.10 8.35
CA ASP A 515 -19.76 8.69 9.47
C ASP A 515 -20.90 9.68 9.70
N VAL A 516 -21.79 9.32 10.63
CA VAL A 516 -22.91 10.16 11.07
C VAL A 516 -22.82 10.37 12.57
N LEU A 517 -22.70 11.62 13.00
CA LEU A 517 -22.76 12.01 14.40
C LEU A 517 -24.17 12.43 14.79
N THR A 518 -24.70 11.89 15.88
CA THR A 518 -25.94 12.40 16.50
C THR A 518 -25.61 13.60 17.39
N THR A 519 -26.26 14.73 17.17
CA THR A 519 -25.90 16.01 17.81
C THR A 519 -26.60 16.25 19.15
N GLY A 520 -27.74 15.59 19.37
CA GLY A 520 -28.66 15.91 20.46
C GLY A 520 -29.49 17.19 20.26
N ASP A 521 -29.30 17.91 19.14
CA ASP A 521 -30.13 19.05 18.76
C ASP A 521 -31.34 18.60 17.92
N THR A 522 -32.52 19.12 18.27
CA THR A 522 -33.76 18.87 17.55
C THR A 522 -33.80 19.49 16.14
N THR A 523 -33.02 20.54 15.88
CA THR A 523 -33.03 21.22 14.57
C THR A 523 -32.04 20.60 13.58
N THR A 524 -30.87 20.16 14.07
CA THR A 524 -29.86 19.46 13.28
C THR A 524 -29.57 18.10 13.94
N PRO A 525 -30.47 17.10 13.87
CA PRO A 525 -30.36 15.87 14.65
C PRO A 525 -29.12 15.03 14.34
N THR A 526 -28.60 15.14 13.12
CA THR A 526 -27.43 14.40 12.66
C THR A 526 -26.53 15.27 11.79
N VAL A 527 -25.22 15.04 11.87
CA VAL A 527 -24.22 15.65 10.99
C VAL A 527 -23.40 14.55 10.33
N ASN A 528 -23.32 14.57 9.00
CA ASN A 528 -22.46 13.67 8.23
C ASN A 528 -21.05 14.24 8.19
N ARG A 529 -20.05 13.44 8.53
CA ARG A 529 -18.66 13.88 8.63
C ARG A 529 -17.76 13.05 7.72
N THR A 530 -16.63 13.65 7.34
CA THR A 530 -15.51 12.97 6.69
C THR A 530 -14.26 13.24 7.53
N ILE A 531 -13.61 12.17 7.97
CA ILE A 531 -12.48 12.19 8.88
C ILE A 531 -11.30 11.52 8.18
N TYR A 532 -10.26 12.27 7.91
CA TYR A 532 -8.99 11.76 7.41
C TYR A 532 -8.05 11.51 8.58
N ILE A 533 -7.49 10.31 8.66
CA ILE A 533 -6.66 9.88 9.78
C ILE A 533 -5.36 9.33 9.21
N SER A 534 -4.23 9.85 9.66
CA SER A 534 -2.90 9.30 9.40
C SER A 534 -2.37 8.67 10.68
N GLN A 535 -1.95 7.40 10.62
CA GLN A 535 -1.48 6.65 11.78
C GLN A 535 -0.07 6.11 11.52
N SER A 536 0.81 6.22 12.52
CA SER A 536 2.20 5.75 12.40
C SER A 536 2.29 4.23 12.40
N VAL A 537 2.95 3.68 11.39
CA VAL A 537 3.33 2.26 11.30
C VAL A 537 4.74 1.99 11.84
N ASN A 538 5.61 3.01 11.80
CA ASN A 538 6.98 2.96 12.30
C ASN A 538 7.49 4.39 12.55
N VAL A 539 8.44 4.59 13.45
CA VAL A 539 9.00 5.92 13.75
C VAL A 539 10.52 5.89 13.95
N PHE A 540 11.17 6.98 13.57
CA PHE A 540 12.61 7.17 13.77
C PHE A 540 12.96 7.49 15.23
N ASN A 541 12.41 8.58 15.77
CA ASN A 541 12.56 9.01 17.16
C ASN A 541 11.19 9.45 17.67
N ASN A 542 10.78 8.89 18.80
CA ASN A 542 9.57 9.32 19.49
C ASN A 542 9.90 10.59 20.28
N VAL A 543 9.58 11.75 19.73
CA VAL A 543 9.66 13.02 20.47
C VAL A 543 8.66 13.08 21.63
N VAL A 544 7.86 12.02 21.82
CA VAL A 544 6.61 12.14 22.55
C VAL A 544 6.26 11.02 23.52
N SER A 545 7.15 10.06 23.73
CA SER A 545 7.16 9.32 25.00
C SER A 545 8.55 8.75 25.30
N VAL A 546 9.04 9.05 26.51
CA VAL A 546 10.30 8.50 27.07
C VAL A 546 10.12 7.03 27.49
N ASN A 547 8.93 6.47 27.34
CA ASN A 547 8.64 5.06 27.54
C ASN A 547 7.58 4.61 26.55
N ASN A 548 7.72 3.37 26.07
CA ASN A 548 6.75 2.54 25.35
C ASN A 548 7.00 2.37 23.85
N THR A 549 7.34 1.11 23.54
CA THR A 549 7.04 0.38 22.30
C THR A 549 5.80 0.92 21.60
N ILE A 550 5.98 1.40 20.37
CA ILE A 550 4.88 1.48 19.43
C ILE A 550 4.40 0.05 19.22
N SER A 551 3.12 -0.19 19.50
CA SER A 551 2.44 -1.38 19.01
C SER A 551 2.64 -1.42 17.50
N SER A 552 3.48 -2.33 17.03
CA SER A 552 3.62 -2.65 15.60
C SER A 552 2.35 -3.28 15.02
N ASP A 553 1.29 -3.40 15.82
CA ASP A 553 0.01 -3.97 15.42
C ASP A 553 -0.78 -2.92 14.64
N THR A 554 -0.29 -2.61 13.45
CA THR A 554 -1.17 -2.21 12.36
C THR A 554 -1.93 -3.46 11.96
N GLN A 555 -3.00 -3.76 12.71
CA GLN A 555 -4.06 -4.57 12.15
C GLN A 555 -4.63 -3.74 11.01
N THR A 556 -4.14 -4.01 9.79
CA THR A 556 -4.70 -3.47 8.56
C THR A 556 -6.16 -3.89 8.54
N THR A 557 -7.04 -2.98 8.94
CA THR A 557 -8.47 -3.23 8.92
C THR A 557 -8.92 -3.13 7.47
N PRO A 558 -9.67 -4.11 6.95
CA PRO A 558 -10.22 -4.05 5.60
C PRO A 558 -11.04 -2.77 5.40
N SER A 559 -11.02 -2.22 4.19
CA SER A 559 -11.91 -1.11 3.85
C SER A 559 -13.35 -1.62 3.78
N VAL A 560 -14.26 -0.97 4.49
CA VAL A 560 -15.66 -1.42 4.66
C VAL A 560 -16.62 -0.24 4.58
N SER A 561 -17.74 -0.43 3.88
CA SER A 561 -18.92 0.43 3.90
C SER A 561 -19.99 -0.23 4.76
N GLY A 562 -20.68 0.54 5.60
CA GLY A 562 -21.61 0.07 6.62
C GLY A 562 -20.93 -0.19 7.97
N SER A 563 -21.64 0.12 9.05
CA SER A 563 -21.18 -0.18 10.42
C SER A 563 -21.21 -1.68 10.74
N LEU A 564 -20.13 -2.19 11.36
CA LEU A 564 -20.02 -3.58 11.82
C LEU A 564 -20.50 -3.79 13.26
N ASP A 565 -20.44 -2.74 14.10
CA ASP A 565 -20.82 -2.77 15.52
C ASP A 565 -22.21 -2.14 15.78
N GLY A 566 -22.87 -1.66 14.71
CA GLY A 566 -24.16 -0.97 14.77
C GLY A 566 -24.06 0.51 15.13
N SER A 567 -22.86 1.05 15.35
CA SER A 567 -22.60 2.48 15.48
C SER A 567 -22.22 3.09 14.15
N ASP A 568 -23.00 4.06 13.67
CA ASP A 568 -22.66 4.86 12.49
C ASP A 568 -21.73 6.04 12.84
N THR A 569 -21.28 6.15 14.10
CA THR A 569 -20.36 7.19 14.55
C THR A 569 -18.99 6.60 14.84
N PHE A 570 -17.96 7.16 14.21
CA PHE A 570 -16.56 6.88 14.47
C PHE A 570 -16.19 7.26 15.91
N GLN A 571 -15.51 6.34 16.58
CA GLN A 571 -14.94 6.53 17.91
C GLN A 571 -13.41 6.48 17.82
N LEU A 572 -12.75 7.33 18.61
CA LEU A 572 -11.31 7.25 18.76
C LEU A 572 -10.91 5.88 19.34
N PRO A 573 -9.69 5.38 19.05
CA PRO A 573 -9.17 4.16 19.66
C PRO A 573 -9.23 4.23 21.19
N SER A 574 -9.39 3.09 21.86
CA SER A 574 -9.71 2.94 23.30
C SER A 574 -8.68 3.48 24.30
N ALA A 575 -7.72 4.29 23.86
CA ALA A 575 -6.75 5.03 24.67
C ALA A 575 -6.80 6.54 24.45
N ALA A 576 -7.51 7.01 23.41
CA ALA A 576 -7.57 8.41 23.02
C ALA A 576 -8.97 9.01 23.24
N TYR A 577 -9.04 10.29 23.55
CA TYR A 577 -10.29 10.98 23.86
C TYR A 577 -10.25 12.46 23.43
N TYR A 578 -11.42 13.04 23.14
CA TYR A 578 -11.54 14.44 22.77
C TYR A 578 -11.54 15.36 24.00
N ASN A 579 -10.74 16.42 23.95
CA ASN A 579 -10.79 17.54 24.89
C ASN A 579 -11.20 18.80 24.13
N ILE A 580 -12.20 19.53 24.66
CA ILE A 580 -12.79 20.70 24.00
C ILE A 580 -12.41 21.97 24.74
N THR A 581 -11.91 22.96 24.01
CA THR A 581 -11.54 24.29 24.51
C THR A 581 -12.11 25.36 23.59
N GLN A 582 -13.05 26.16 24.07
CA GLN A 582 -13.65 27.23 23.27
C GLN A 582 -12.70 28.43 23.15
N PHE A 583 -12.66 29.02 21.95
CA PHE A 583 -11.93 30.26 21.69
C PHE A 583 -12.64 31.09 20.63
N THR A 584 -12.34 32.39 20.57
CA THR A 584 -12.94 33.31 19.61
C THR A 584 -11.97 33.60 18.46
N ASP A 585 -12.44 33.43 17.22
CA ASP A 585 -11.78 33.89 15.99
C ASP A 585 -12.65 34.97 15.34
N ASN A 586 -12.20 36.22 15.42
CA ASN A 586 -12.97 37.42 15.09
C ASN A 586 -14.28 37.50 15.92
N ASP A 587 -15.43 37.30 15.29
CA ASP A 587 -16.75 37.35 15.93
C ASP A 587 -17.36 35.95 16.15
N ASN A 588 -16.65 34.88 15.76
CA ASN A 588 -17.15 33.51 15.84
C ASN A 588 -16.54 32.76 17.02
N VAL A 589 -17.39 32.11 17.81
CA VAL A 589 -16.96 31.17 18.86
C VAL A 589 -16.70 29.82 18.20
N ILE A 590 -15.49 29.29 18.39
CA ILE A 590 -15.05 28.02 17.84
C ILE A 590 -14.89 27.01 18.98
N ASN A 591 -15.46 25.82 18.83
CA ASN A 591 -15.16 24.68 19.69
C ASN A 591 -13.81 24.11 19.27
N GLY A 592 -12.76 24.48 19.99
CA GLY A 592 -11.43 23.94 19.72
C GLY A 592 -11.30 22.51 20.21
N VAL A 593 -10.70 21.62 19.42
CA VAL A 593 -10.60 20.19 19.71
C VAL A 593 -9.13 19.76 19.81
N ASN A 594 -8.82 19.01 20.86
CA ASN A 594 -7.55 18.33 21.08
C ASN A 594 -7.79 16.83 21.25
N VAL A 595 -6.83 16.00 20.85
CA VAL A 595 -6.84 14.56 21.13
C VAL A 595 -5.81 14.25 22.20
N ASN A 596 -6.28 13.79 23.35
CA ASN A 596 -5.44 13.38 24.47
C ASN A 596 -5.41 11.86 24.59
N SER A 597 -4.35 11.31 25.19
CA SER A 597 -4.31 9.90 25.59
C SER A 597 -4.58 9.74 27.09
N MET A 598 -5.21 8.64 27.49
CA MET A 598 -5.47 8.29 28.90
C MET A 598 -4.18 8.08 29.71
N ASP A 599 -3.10 7.64 29.05
CA ASP A 599 -1.78 7.48 29.68
C ASP A 599 -0.92 8.75 29.61
N ASN A 600 -1.50 9.88 29.19
CA ASN A 600 -0.82 11.15 28.91
C ASN A 600 0.31 11.03 27.86
N THR A 601 0.37 9.94 27.09
CA THR A 601 1.19 9.92 25.89
C THR A 601 0.53 10.74 24.79
N ILE A 602 1.32 11.09 23.80
CA ILE A 602 0.79 11.78 22.64
C ILE A 602 0.32 10.74 21.63
N PRO A 603 -0.93 10.85 21.13
CA PRO A 603 -1.44 9.97 20.09
C PRO A 603 -0.54 9.97 18.85
N ALA A 604 -0.15 8.78 18.39
CA ALA A 604 0.63 8.60 17.16
C ALA A 604 -0.25 8.72 15.90
N MET A 605 -1.06 9.78 15.83
CA MET A 605 -1.96 10.03 14.72
C MET A 605 -2.11 11.52 14.43
N ILE A 606 -2.37 11.83 13.16
CA ILE A 606 -2.79 13.16 12.72
C ILE A 606 -4.16 13.02 12.07
N ILE A 607 -5.09 13.90 12.42
CA ILE A 607 -6.48 13.83 11.97
C ILE A 607 -6.90 15.15 11.36
N LEU A 608 -7.63 15.09 10.25
CA LEU A 608 -8.39 16.19 9.67
C LEU A 608 -9.88 15.83 9.65
N GLY A 609 -10.69 16.56 10.41
CA GLY A 609 -12.14 16.41 10.47
C GLY A 609 -12.87 17.55 9.76
N ILE A 610 -13.67 17.23 8.75
CA ILE A 610 -14.54 18.17 8.04
C ILE A 610 -15.95 17.59 7.92
N ILE A 611 -16.96 18.42 7.65
CA ILE A 611 -18.29 17.90 7.36
C ILE A 611 -18.36 17.40 5.91
N LYS A 612 -19.28 16.46 5.64
CA LYS A 612 -19.43 15.89 4.29
C LYS A 612 -19.65 16.96 3.21
N ALA A 613 -20.41 18.03 3.52
CA ALA A 613 -20.66 19.09 2.55
C ALA A 613 -19.38 19.85 2.14
N GLU A 614 -18.42 20.02 3.05
CA GLU A 614 -17.10 20.60 2.75
C GLU A 614 -16.27 19.62 1.91
N ASN A 615 -16.29 18.33 2.27
CA ASN A 615 -15.60 17.29 1.48
C ASN A 615 -16.15 17.19 0.05
N ASP A 616 -17.47 17.30 -0.12
CA ASP A 616 -18.12 17.25 -1.43
C ASP A 616 -17.72 18.45 -2.32
N GLN A 617 -17.37 19.60 -1.73
CA GLN A 617 -16.79 20.73 -2.48
C GLN A 617 -15.38 20.41 -2.97
N LEU A 618 -14.55 19.75 -2.16
CA LEU A 618 -13.21 19.29 -2.59
C LEU A 618 -13.32 18.24 -3.70
N LEU A 619 -14.25 17.30 -3.58
CA LEU A 619 -14.51 16.29 -4.63
C LEU A 619 -15.00 16.92 -5.94
N ALA A 620 -15.81 17.98 -5.86
CA ALA A 620 -16.25 18.70 -7.05
C ALA A 620 -15.08 19.29 -7.85
N LEU A 621 -14.03 19.77 -7.18
CA LEU A 621 -12.83 20.29 -7.84
C LEU A 621 -12.12 19.23 -8.70
N ILE A 622 -12.14 17.96 -8.28
CA ILE A 622 -11.55 16.85 -9.03
C ILE A 622 -12.30 16.67 -10.36
N ALA A 623 -13.64 16.67 -10.31
CA ALA A 623 -14.48 16.44 -11.47
C ALA A 623 -14.47 17.61 -12.48
N THR A 624 -14.41 18.87 -11.99
CA THR A 624 -14.51 20.05 -12.87
C THR A 624 -13.21 20.47 -13.53
N ASN A 625 -12.05 19.99 -13.07
CA ASN A 625 -10.72 20.40 -13.54
C ASN A 625 -10.04 19.34 -14.41
N SER A 626 -10.73 18.85 -15.44
CA SER A 626 -10.18 17.90 -16.42
C SER A 626 -9.74 16.54 -15.86
N SER A 627 -10.25 16.14 -14.68
CA SER A 627 -9.90 14.93 -13.94
C SER A 627 -8.46 14.91 -13.42
N LEU A 628 -8.18 15.74 -12.42
CA LEU A 628 -6.89 15.70 -11.71
C LEU A 628 -6.59 14.27 -11.21
N LEU A 629 -5.36 13.82 -11.40
CA LEU A 629 -4.85 12.53 -10.91
C LEU A 629 -4.05 12.72 -9.62
N ASN A 630 -3.88 11.63 -8.86
CA ASN A 630 -3.11 11.60 -7.61
C ASN A 630 -3.44 12.76 -6.67
N VAL A 631 -4.74 13.01 -6.46
CA VAL A 631 -5.24 14.19 -5.73
C VAL A 631 -5.00 14.05 -4.23
N ARG A 632 -4.54 15.12 -3.59
CA ARG A 632 -4.28 15.20 -2.15
C ARG A 632 -4.80 16.49 -1.54
N ILE A 633 -5.10 16.44 -0.25
CA ILE A 633 -5.48 17.63 0.52
C ILE A 633 -4.24 18.51 0.72
N PHE A 634 -4.45 19.81 0.60
CA PHE A 634 -3.43 20.83 0.79
C PHE A 634 -3.92 21.90 1.79
N LEU A 635 -3.10 22.27 2.77
CA LEU A 635 -3.46 23.24 3.80
C LEU A 635 -2.67 24.53 3.64
N ILE A 636 -3.34 25.59 3.19
CA ILE A 636 -2.73 26.92 3.04
C ILE A 636 -2.80 27.65 4.38
N PRO A 637 -1.67 27.97 5.03
CA PRO A 637 -1.67 28.70 6.29
C PRO A 637 -2.23 30.12 6.10
N LEU A 638 -3.16 30.52 6.97
CA LEU A 638 -3.73 31.88 7.02
C LEU A 638 -3.06 32.73 8.12
N PHE A 639 -1.82 32.41 8.47
CA PHE A 639 -0.99 33.07 9.46
C PHE A 639 0.44 33.17 8.94
N GLN A 640 1.25 34.07 9.52
CA GLN A 640 2.65 34.20 9.12
C GLN A 640 3.46 32.96 9.51
N GLN A 641 4.31 32.46 8.61
CA GLN A 641 5.09 31.24 8.80
C GLN A 641 5.83 31.25 10.15
N GLY A 642 5.67 30.17 10.93
CA GLY A 642 6.28 30.02 12.26
C GLY A 642 5.53 30.71 13.42
N ASN A 643 4.43 31.42 13.16
CA ASN A 643 3.62 32.06 14.19
C ASN A 643 2.32 31.30 14.45
N GLN A 644 1.76 31.46 15.67
CA GLN A 644 0.40 31.05 16.00
C GLN A 644 -0.45 32.31 16.15
N LEU A 645 -1.75 32.19 15.87
CA LEU A 645 -2.74 33.20 16.22
C LEU A 645 -3.06 33.10 17.72
N VAL A 646 -3.45 34.22 18.33
CA VAL A 646 -3.85 34.27 19.74
C VAL A 646 -5.28 34.79 19.81
N SER A 647 -6.17 34.02 20.43
CA SER A 647 -7.56 34.42 20.64
C SER A 647 -7.68 35.49 21.73
N THR A 648 -8.86 36.11 21.86
CA THR A 648 -9.16 37.06 22.96
C THR A 648 -9.06 36.42 24.35
N GLU A 649 -9.24 35.11 24.44
CA GLU A 649 -9.11 34.30 25.66
C GLU A 649 -7.65 33.90 25.94
N GLY A 650 -6.70 34.25 25.07
CA GLY A 650 -5.29 33.88 25.18
C GLY A 650 -4.98 32.46 24.71
N ILE A 651 -5.86 31.84 23.91
CA ILE A 651 -5.64 30.51 23.34
C ILE A 651 -4.80 30.63 22.07
N LEU A 652 -3.75 29.82 21.98
CA LEU A 652 -2.92 29.72 20.79
C LEU A 652 -3.56 28.75 19.80
N TYR A 653 -3.67 29.16 18.54
CA TYR A 653 -4.25 28.34 17.49
C TYR A 653 -3.65 28.66 16.11
N GLN A 654 -3.81 27.73 15.17
CA GLN A 654 -3.47 27.90 13.76
C GLN A 654 -4.72 27.76 12.90
N LYS A 655 -4.71 28.44 11.76
CA LYS A 655 -5.85 28.55 10.85
C LYS A 655 -5.38 28.32 9.42
N TYR A 656 -6.08 27.47 8.69
CA TYR A 656 -5.72 27.08 7.32
C TYR A 656 -6.94 27.18 6.40
N ASN A 657 -6.70 27.51 5.13
CA ASN A 657 -7.66 27.29 4.06
C ASN A 657 -7.36 25.94 3.40
N VAL A 658 -8.38 25.12 3.21
CA VAL A 658 -8.25 23.78 2.61
C VAL A 658 -8.42 23.86 1.10
N GLY A 659 -7.50 23.24 0.37
CA GLY A 659 -7.56 23.04 -1.07
C GLY A 659 -7.21 21.62 -1.46
N ILE A 660 -7.09 21.38 -2.76
CA ILE A 660 -6.54 20.15 -3.29
C ILE A 660 -5.35 20.42 -4.21
N VAL A 661 -4.39 19.51 -4.22
CA VAL A 661 -3.30 19.46 -5.19
C VAL A 661 -3.41 18.17 -6.00
N GLY A 662 -3.14 18.23 -7.30
CA GLY A 662 -3.18 17.05 -8.18
C GLY A 662 -2.39 17.26 -9.46
N GLU A 663 -2.18 16.17 -10.19
CA GLU A 663 -1.54 16.16 -11.49
C GLU A 663 -2.59 16.44 -12.57
N ASP A 664 -2.30 17.36 -13.50
CA ASP A 664 -3.10 17.47 -14.71
C ASP A 664 -2.73 16.38 -15.74
N ASN A 665 -3.40 16.38 -16.90
CA ASN A 665 -3.18 15.37 -17.94
C ASN A 665 -1.79 15.42 -18.60
N THR A 666 -0.93 16.36 -18.22
CA THR A 666 0.47 16.48 -18.67
C THR A 666 1.46 16.15 -17.55
N GLY A 667 0.99 15.83 -16.35
CA GLY A 667 1.83 15.61 -15.17
C GLY A 667 2.22 16.89 -14.43
N THR A 668 1.69 18.05 -14.81
CA THR A 668 1.97 19.30 -14.09
C THR A 668 1.18 19.34 -12.80
N LEU A 669 1.85 19.68 -11.69
CA LEU A 669 1.23 19.78 -10.36
C LEU A 669 0.43 21.08 -10.21
N GLN A 670 -0.87 20.96 -9.94
CA GLN A 670 -1.82 22.08 -9.86
C GLN A 670 -2.43 22.17 -8.45
N LEU A 671 -2.44 23.36 -7.87
CA LEU A 671 -3.20 23.69 -6.66
C LEU A 671 -4.55 24.30 -7.04
N LYS A 672 -5.64 23.75 -6.49
CA LYS A 672 -7.02 24.22 -6.69
C LYS A 672 -7.70 24.52 -5.36
N LEU A 673 -8.47 25.61 -5.36
CA LEU A 673 -9.27 26.06 -4.23
C LEU A 673 -10.75 26.05 -4.57
N THR A 674 -11.58 25.87 -3.55
CA THR A 674 -13.03 25.97 -3.64
C THR A 674 -13.47 27.44 -3.73
N ASP A 675 -14.60 27.70 -4.37
CA ASP A 675 -15.18 29.05 -4.45
C ASP A 675 -15.53 29.61 -3.05
N SER A 676 -15.98 28.72 -2.17
CA SER A 676 -16.20 29.01 -0.75
C SER A 676 -15.06 28.44 0.07
N SER A 677 -14.33 29.30 0.79
CA SER A 677 -13.19 28.88 1.61
C SER A 677 -13.62 27.88 2.69
N ILE A 678 -12.94 26.74 2.73
CA ILE A 678 -13.07 25.75 3.79
C ILE A 678 -11.97 26.04 4.80
N VAL A 679 -12.34 26.48 5.99
CA VAL A 679 -11.38 26.89 7.01
C VAL A 679 -11.27 25.81 8.07
N VAL A 680 -10.03 25.39 8.37
CA VAL A 680 -9.74 24.45 9.45
C VAL A 680 -8.79 25.05 10.48
N TYR A 681 -8.99 24.64 11.72
CA TYR A 681 -8.27 25.11 12.90
C TYR A 681 -7.45 23.96 13.49
N SER A 682 -6.35 24.30 14.14
CA SER A 682 -5.60 23.36 14.98
C SER A 682 -5.05 24.07 16.22
N LEU A 683 -5.07 23.38 17.36
CA LEU A 683 -4.47 23.87 18.62
C LEU A 683 -3.11 23.20 18.89
N ASP A 684 -2.83 22.05 18.24
CA ASP A 684 -1.73 21.15 18.60
C ASP A 684 -0.91 20.63 17.39
N ASN A 685 -1.23 21.07 16.16
CA ASN A 685 -0.68 20.58 14.89
C ASN A 685 -0.90 19.07 14.63
N ARG A 686 -1.88 18.46 15.30
CA ARG A 686 -2.24 17.03 15.12
C ARG A 686 -3.71 16.82 14.88
N PHE A 687 -4.56 17.66 15.45
CA PHE A 687 -5.98 17.64 15.17
C PHE A 687 -6.35 18.90 14.41
N TYR A 688 -6.74 18.72 13.16
CA TYR A 688 -7.22 19.75 12.26
C TYR A 688 -8.73 19.57 12.09
N TYR A 689 -9.50 20.65 12.20
CA TYR A 689 -10.96 20.53 12.13
C TYR A 689 -11.62 21.80 11.60
N SER A 690 -12.70 21.65 10.83
CA SER A 690 -13.58 22.78 10.52
C SER A 690 -14.47 23.12 11.72
N SER A 691 -14.95 24.36 11.77
CA SER A 691 -15.87 24.79 12.84
C SER A 691 -17.19 24.00 12.82
N ALA A 692 -17.70 23.70 11.61
CA ALA A 692 -18.90 22.90 11.42
C ALA A 692 -18.71 21.44 11.91
N PHE A 693 -17.49 20.91 11.78
CA PHE A 693 -17.15 19.58 12.31
C PHE A 693 -17.10 19.57 13.84
N SER A 694 -16.48 20.58 14.47
CA SER A 694 -16.27 20.60 15.92
C SER A 694 -17.47 21.10 16.74
N GLU A 695 -18.46 21.74 16.12
CA GLU A 695 -19.65 22.27 16.79
C GLU A 695 -20.36 21.24 17.69
N TYR A 696 -20.41 19.98 17.26
CA TYR A 696 -21.16 18.91 17.92
C TYR A 696 -20.28 17.85 18.59
N ILE A 697 -18.94 18.02 18.59
CA ILE A 697 -18.06 17.09 19.29
C ILE A 697 -18.18 17.32 20.80
N GLN A 698 -18.42 16.23 21.52
CA GLN A 698 -18.50 16.24 22.97
C GLN A 698 -17.16 15.81 23.57
N SER A 699 -16.79 16.40 24.70
CA SER A 699 -15.65 15.93 25.49
C SER A 699 -15.99 14.57 26.11
N ASP A 700 -15.13 13.59 25.91
CA ASP A 700 -15.21 12.31 26.60
C ASP A 700 -14.74 12.51 28.05
N ASN A 701 -15.67 12.50 29.01
CA ASN A 701 -15.38 12.61 30.44
C ASN A 701 -14.78 11.31 31.01
N SER A 702 -13.65 10.85 30.46
CA SER A 702 -13.00 9.58 30.84
C SER A 702 -12.17 9.65 32.14
N ILE A 703 -11.86 10.85 32.65
CA ILE A 703 -11.11 10.99 33.92
C ILE A 703 -12.02 10.85 35.15
N SER A 704 -13.33 11.10 35.03
CA SER A 704 -14.26 11.05 36.16
C SER A 704 -14.75 9.64 36.54
N SER A 705 -14.65 8.64 35.65
CA SER A 705 -15.15 7.28 35.92
C SER A 705 -14.13 6.37 36.63
N LEU A 706 -12.84 6.67 36.55
CA LEU A 706 -11.78 5.94 37.28
C LEU A 706 -11.60 6.41 38.73
N ALA A 707 -12.10 7.62 39.07
CA ALA A 707 -12.03 8.15 40.44
C ALA A 707 -13.18 7.66 41.35
N LEU A 708 -14.12 6.87 40.82
CA LEU A 708 -15.37 6.49 41.51
C LEU A 708 -15.39 5.04 42.03
N ASP A 709 -14.28 4.30 41.95
CA ASP A 709 -14.16 2.94 42.52
C ASP A 709 -13.23 2.89 43.75
N LEU A 710 -12.99 4.06 44.36
CA LEU A 710 -12.22 4.22 45.59
C LEU A 710 -13.08 4.91 46.67
N ASP A 711 -14.30 4.42 46.86
CA ASP A 711 -14.94 4.55 48.16
C ASP A 711 -16.02 3.46 48.40
N ILE A 712 -15.73 2.64 49.42
CA ILE A 712 -16.62 1.99 50.40
C ILE A 712 -16.32 0.49 50.56
N SER A 713 -15.40 0.19 51.48
CA SER A 713 -15.74 -0.70 52.60
C SER A 713 -15.01 -0.22 53.86
N LEU A 714 -15.78 0.40 54.75
CA LEU A 714 -15.43 0.61 56.16
C LEU A 714 -15.13 -0.72 56.87
#